data_AF-A0A1F1KYS4-F1
#
_entry.id   AF-A0A1F1KYS4-F1
#
_cell.length_a   1.000
_cell.length_b   1.000
_cell.length_c   1.000
_cell.angle_alpha   90.00
_cell.angle_beta   90.00
_cell.angle_gamma   90.00
#
_symmetry.space_group_name_H-M   'P 1'
#
loop_
_entity.id
_entity.type
_entity.pdbx_description
1 polymer ?
#
loop_
_entity_poly.entity_id
_entity_poly.type
_entity_poly.pdbx_seq_one_letter_code
_entity_poly.pdbx_strand_id
1 'polypeptide(L)'
;MRAKFNFKRVFAYLLIFAMTFSFVQMGQANPVKAATSGSKEVNDSFKFIIGDASSGTTKDVDMDYSGDLVLRSVTLSQTYTIMPQAGYNIESVKSSSDKMKITKAVSGTTNTFTIGTIKDYSNFKLTVKVKNSSGEINTYDIRVEFNIDSSLEFNKLRITVDNDDPVTLTYTQCDSEGIYYYEESNPEAKKAKIEMFDDSNNAMSFKVNGGTNKIVNLVGGDNTIELTVTSAGYSKVYTLIITKKGVAKLKSLVPSTGSLSPSFNSDTTEYTVTVPTTQETIAFTPTAVDNSSTIKVKKITVASGKKSQDIKLDEGENEIPIVVTNKDGDVTTYKVTVTRTEKFRSANLKSLKLTSGTLSPTFNKGVYQYTTIVENTVSSVGVTPVAEDANATIEVNGKEIPSGATSPYINLDEGGNVINVTVTDSKGNDNTYVIMITRKYSKNNVNLSSLSVTDGTFSPKFDPEIYAYSVKVPRNIEEVRIKFETQNEKSKVTINGVEYKSGQQSDKIKLDLGANTVVVKVVSEDNKSTVNYTLSIIRDKVQGTLNEWVLVGGEWMYYDGDGIPAKNRWVKYDNQWYHVDVNGYMNKDGWLFDGGKWYYLDPNGIMLYGWIKDTGFWYYLRESGEMVEDSWTMLDGNWYFFNQYGQMQTGWTLYKGKWYYLDDHGVMQKGWITYDKNKYYLDDDGTMRTGWLYNGKVWYYFESSGRMVTGWQTIGNRSYYFDSKGAMKTGMLFLDGRWINLDSL
;
A
#
# COMPACT_ATOMS: atom_id res chain seq x y z
N MET A 1 -5.57 -13.06 -37.67
CA MET A 1 -4.43 -12.36 -37.02
C MET A 1 -4.83 -12.07 -35.58
N ARG A 2 -4.09 -12.67 -34.62
CA ARG A 2 -4.04 -12.42 -33.16
C ARG A 2 -5.35 -12.63 -32.35
N ALA A 3 -5.64 -13.84 -31.86
CA ALA A 3 -5.07 -14.54 -30.68
C ALA A 3 -5.33 -13.81 -29.34
N LYS A 4 -6.33 -14.29 -28.60
CA LYS A 4 -6.58 -14.02 -27.18
C LYS A 4 -6.07 -15.20 -26.35
N PHE A 5 -5.27 -14.92 -25.33
CA PHE A 5 -4.93 -15.87 -24.27
C PHE A 5 -5.14 -15.17 -22.92
N ASN A 6 -5.99 -15.76 -22.09
CA ASN A 6 -6.20 -15.42 -20.69
C ASN A 6 -6.40 -16.75 -19.96
N PHE A 7 -5.50 -17.11 -19.04
CA PHE A 7 -5.57 -18.35 -18.28
C PHE A 7 -5.29 -18.07 -16.80
N LYS A 8 -6.34 -18.24 -15.98
CA LYS A 8 -6.23 -18.52 -14.55
C LYS A 8 -7.04 -19.77 -14.24
N ARG A 9 -6.35 -20.73 -13.60
CA ARG A 9 -6.79 -21.89 -12.81
C ARG A 9 -7.29 -23.13 -13.55
N VAL A 10 -6.44 -24.17 -13.60
CA VAL A 10 -6.84 -25.56 -13.31
C VAL A 10 -5.72 -26.25 -12.53
N PHE A 11 -6.13 -26.95 -11.48
CA PHE A 11 -5.38 -27.76 -10.54
C PHE A 11 -4.48 -28.81 -11.22
N ALA A 12 -3.25 -28.91 -10.72
CA ALA A 12 -2.40 -30.07 -10.86
C ALA A 12 -2.71 -31.08 -9.74
N TYR A 13 -2.38 -32.35 -10.00
CA TYR A 13 -2.43 -33.54 -9.15
C TYR A 13 -3.71 -34.38 -9.22
N LEU A 14 -3.64 -35.46 -10.03
CA LEU A 14 -4.04 -36.79 -9.58
C LEU A 14 -3.37 -37.85 -10.45
N LEU A 15 -2.32 -38.45 -9.89
CA LEU A 15 -1.67 -39.66 -10.37
C LEU A 15 -2.18 -40.80 -9.47
N ILE A 16 -2.60 -41.90 -10.10
CA ILE A 16 -2.74 -43.28 -9.56
C ILE A 16 -3.87 -43.52 -8.55
N PHE A 17 -4.94 -44.19 -8.98
CA PHE A 17 -5.30 -45.54 -8.47
C PHE A 17 -6.49 -46.14 -9.23
N ALA A 18 -6.33 -47.34 -9.79
CA ALA A 18 -7.31 -48.45 -9.81
C ALA A 18 -6.83 -49.56 -10.76
N MET A 19 -6.09 -50.53 -10.22
CA MET A 19 -6.16 -51.90 -10.72
C MET A 19 -7.47 -52.52 -10.22
N THR A 20 -8.21 -53.16 -11.12
CA THR A 20 -9.06 -54.29 -10.74
C THR A 20 -8.72 -55.49 -11.65
N PHE A 21 -8.53 -56.61 -10.99
CA PHE A 21 -8.18 -57.94 -11.51
C PHE A 21 -9.24 -58.49 -12.49
N SER A 22 -8.82 -59.31 -13.46
CA SER A 22 -9.37 -60.69 -13.62
C SER A 22 -8.75 -61.48 -14.79
N PHE A 23 -8.23 -62.66 -14.43
CA PHE A 23 -8.22 -63.96 -15.14
C PHE A 23 -7.62 -64.17 -16.55
N VAL A 24 -6.51 -64.93 -16.54
CA VAL A 24 -6.17 -66.12 -17.35
C VAL A 24 -6.89 -66.31 -18.68
N GLN A 25 -6.11 -66.30 -19.77
CA GLN A 25 -6.32 -67.23 -20.88
C GLN A 25 -4.98 -67.71 -21.45
N MET A 26 -4.80 -69.04 -21.42
CA MET A 26 -3.68 -69.75 -22.04
C MET A 26 -3.69 -69.59 -23.56
N GLY A 27 -2.49 -69.60 -24.13
CA GLY A 27 -2.23 -70.22 -25.43
C GLY A 27 -1.93 -69.24 -26.57
N GLN A 28 -0.65 -69.01 -26.84
CA GLN A 28 -0.09 -69.27 -28.17
C GLN A 28 1.44 -69.38 -28.10
N ALA A 29 1.95 -70.33 -28.87
CA ALA A 29 3.31 -70.83 -28.81
C ALA A 29 4.32 -69.94 -29.57
N ASN A 30 5.53 -69.88 -28.99
CA ASN A 30 6.86 -69.70 -29.61
C ASN A 30 7.24 -68.34 -30.25
N PRO A 31 8.54 -67.95 -30.22
CA PRO A 31 9.70 -68.82 -30.08
C PRO A 31 10.54 -68.59 -28.82
N VAL A 32 11.19 -69.68 -28.40
CA VAL A 32 12.38 -69.73 -27.55
C VAL A 32 13.35 -68.60 -27.94
N LYS A 33 13.43 -67.57 -27.10
CA LYS A 33 14.53 -66.59 -27.15
C LYS A 33 15.76 -67.30 -26.61
N ALA A 34 16.77 -67.45 -27.46
CA ALA A 34 18.02 -68.10 -27.13
C ALA A 34 18.66 -67.46 -25.88
N ALA A 35 18.84 -68.27 -24.83
CA ALA A 35 19.42 -67.93 -23.54
C ALA A 35 20.95 -67.70 -23.58
N THR A 36 21.47 -67.08 -24.65
CA THR A 36 22.90 -67.14 -24.98
C THR A 36 23.58 -65.81 -25.29
N SER A 37 22.93 -64.64 -25.15
CA SER A 37 23.62 -63.36 -25.42
C SER A 37 24.39 -62.82 -24.21
N GLY A 38 23.76 -62.71 -23.03
CA GLY A 38 24.38 -62.05 -21.86
C GLY A 38 25.44 -62.90 -21.13
N SER A 39 25.21 -64.20 -20.94
CA SER A 39 26.22 -65.11 -20.36
C SER A 39 27.43 -65.26 -21.29
N LYS A 40 27.19 -65.30 -22.61
CA LYS A 40 28.26 -65.33 -23.61
C LYS A 40 29.12 -64.06 -23.56
N GLU A 41 28.50 -62.88 -23.52
CA GLU A 41 29.23 -61.61 -23.45
C GLU A 41 30.12 -61.49 -22.20
N VAL A 42 29.63 -61.99 -21.05
CA VAL A 42 30.40 -62.06 -19.80
C VAL A 42 31.59 -63.02 -19.94
N ASN A 43 31.34 -64.25 -20.43
CA ASN A 43 32.38 -65.27 -20.56
C ASN A 43 33.40 -64.97 -21.67
N ASP A 44 33.02 -64.16 -22.67
CA ASP A 44 33.92 -63.59 -23.69
C ASP A 44 34.80 -62.46 -23.12
N SER A 45 34.36 -61.81 -22.04
CA SER A 45 35.09 -60.71 -21.38
C SER A 45 36.10 -61.21 -20.33
N PHE A 46 35.72 -62.19 -19.51
CA PHE A 46 36.56 -62.77 -18.45
C PHE A 46 36.10 -64.17 -18.05
N LYS A 47 36.95 -64.93 -17.35
CA LYS A 47 36.63 -66.27 -16.85
C LYS A 47 36.91 -66.40 -15.36
N PHE A 48 36.13 -67.24 -14.68
CA PHE A 48 36.46 -67.71 -13.34
C PHE A 48 37.30 -68.98 -13.45
N ILE A 49 38.38 -69.03 -12.67
CA ILE A 49 39.29 -70.17 -12.59
C ILE A 49 39.28 -70.67 -11.14
N ILE A 50 39.10 -71.98 -10.97
CA ILE A 50 39.20 -72.61 -9.65
C ILE A 50 40.69 -72.70 -9.27
N GLY A 51 41.09 -72.02 -8.19
CA GLY A 51 42.48 -71.98 -7.72
C GLY A 51 43.27 -70.76 -8.21
N ASP A 52 44.59 -70.91 -8.34
CA ASP A 52 45.46 -69.88 -8.92
C ASP A 52 45.40 -69.89 -10.46
N ALA A 53 45.90 -68.83 -11.09
CA ALA A 53 45.90 -68.65 -12.55
C ALA A 53 46.61 -69.78 -13.33
N SER A 54 47.39 -70.62 -12.65
CA SER A 54 48.27 -71.64 -13.23
C SER A 54 47.73 -73.08 -13.12
N SER A 55 46.65 -73.33 -12.35
CA SER A 55 46.25 -74.69 -11.96
C SER A 55 44.75 -75.01 -12.00
N GLY A 56 43.96 -74.37 -12.88
CA GLY A 56 42.50 -74.41 -12.72
C GLY A 56 41.64 -74.89 -13.89
N THR A 57 40.57 -75.60 -13.54
CA THR A 57 39.38 -75.82 -14.38
C THR A 57 38.62 -74.49 -14.51
N THR A 58 38.19 -74.14 -15.72
CA THR A 58 37.38 -72.93 -15.96
C THR A 58 35.94 -73.12 -15.52
N LYS A 59 35.32 -72.05 -15.02
CA LYS A 59 33.92 -72.01 -14.65
C LYS A 59 33.25 -70.82 -15.33
N ASP A 60 32.21 -71.13 -16.09
CA ASP A 60 31.45 -70.13 -16.82
C ASP A 60 30.37 -69.50 -15.93
N VAL A 61 30.10 -68.23 -16.18
CA VAL A 61 28.93 -67.52 -15.66
C VAL A 61 27.73 -67.93 -16.49
N ASP A 62 26.73 -68.47 -15.83
CA ASP A 62 25.47 -68.88 -16.43
C ASP A 62 24.45 -67.74 -16.37
N MET A 63 23.32 -67.91 -17.04
CA MET A 63 22.15 -67.03 -16.91
C MET A 63 20.98 -67.86 -16.39
N ASP A 64 20.37 -67.45 -15.29
CA ASP A 64 19.19 -68.15 -14.78
C ASP A 64 17.92 -67.86 -15.59
N TYR A 65 16.81 -68.52 -15.23
CA TYR A 65 15.53 -68.37 -15.93
C TYR A 65 14.93 -66.96 -15.84
N SER A 66 15.39 -66.14 -14.90
CA SER A 66 14.99 -64.74 -14.73
C SER A 66 15.85 -63.78 -15.56
N GLY A 67 16.92 -64.28 -16.19
CA GLY A 67 17.88 -63.48 -16.96
C GLY A 67 19.04 -62.94 -16.14
N ASP A 68 19.18 -63.33 -14.87
CA ASP A 68 20.26 -62.88 -14.00
C ASP A 68 21.54 -63.68 -14.25
N LEU A 69 22.69 -63.02 -14.20
CA LEU A 69 24.00 -63.67 -14.31
C LEU A 69 24.33 -64.42 -13.02
N VAL A 70 24.69 -65.70 -13.12
CA VAL A 70 24.89 -66.57 -11.96
C VAL A 70 26.19 -67.37 -12.09
N LEU A 71 27.02 -67.32 -11.06
CA LEU A 71 28.12 -68.26 -10.89
C LEU A 71 27.66 -69.42 -9.99
N ARG A 72 27.34 -70.56 -10.60
CA ARG A 72 26.74 -71.71 -9.90
C ARG A 72 27.77 -72.56 -9.15
N SER A 73 27.30 -73.34 -8.19
CA SER A 73 28.05 -74.40 -7.49
C SER A 73 29.41 -73.96 -6.91
N VAL A 74 29.48 -72.76 -6.35
CA VAL A 74 30.67 -72.28 -5.64
C VAL A 74 30.85 -73.06 -4.34
N THR A 75 32.09 -73.44 -4.04
CA THR A 75 32.44 -74.25 -2.86
C THR A 75 33.15 -73.37 -1.84
N LEU A 76 32.85 -73.57 -0.54
CA LEU A 76 33.57 -72.88 0.53
C LEU A 76 35.04 -73.28 0.57
N SER A 77 35.87 -72.38 1.11
CA SER A 77 37.33 -72.56 1.23
C SER A 77 38.09 -72.76 -0.09
N GLN A 78 37.39 -72.79 -1.22
CA GLN A 78 37.98 -72.78 -2.55
C GLN A 78 38.30 -71.34 -2.95
N THR A 79 39.48 -71.15 -3.52
CA THR A 79 39.89 -69.88 -4.10
C THR A 79 39.42 -69.81 -5.55
N TYR A 80 38.92 -68.65 -5.98
CA TYR A 80 38.54 -68.40 -7.38
C TYR A 80 39.31 -67.22 -7.93
N THR A 81 40.00 -67.40 -9.05
CA THR A 81 40.69 -66.31 -9.75
C THR A 81 39.88 -65.87 -10.96
N ILE A 82 39.54 -64.58 -11.01
CA ILE A 82 38.90 -63.92 -12.13
C ILE A 82 39.99 -63.39 -13.06
N MET A 83 40.01 -63.89 -14.29
CA MET A 83 41.00 -63.53 -15.30
C MET A 83 40.33 -62.93 -16.54
N PRO A 84 40.79 -61.76 -17.03
CA PRO A 84 40.27 -61.22 -18.28
C PRO A 84 40.63 -62.13 -19.46
N GLN A 85 39.76 -62.19 -20.46
CA GLN A 85 40.07 -62.79 -21.75
C GLN A 85 40.91 -61.83 -22.61
N ALA A 86 41.49 -62.34 -23.71
CA ALA A 86 42.33 -61.53 -24.59
C ALA A 86 41.61 -60.28 -25.11
N GLY A 87 42.26 -59.12 -25.03
CA GLY A 87 41.67 -57.84 -25.43
C GLY A 87 40.85 -57.14 -24.35
N TYR A 88 40.74 -57.71 -23.14
CA TYR A 88 40.04 -57.12 -22.01
C TYR A 88 40.96 -56.91 -20.79
N ASN A 89 40.56 -56.01 -19.90
CA ASN A 89 41.21 -55.80 -18.60
C ASN A 89 40.15 -55.60 -17.51
N ILE A 90 40.28 -56.28 -16.38
CA ILE A 90 39.35 -56.13 -15.25
C ILE A 90 39.75 -54.87 -14.46
N GLU A 91 38.84 -53.90 -14.36
CA GLU A 91 39.09 -52.67 -13.61
C GLU A 91 38.86 -52.86 -12.11
N SER A 92 37.77 -53.53 -11.76
CA SER A 92 37.40 -53.77 -10.36
C SER A 92 36.49 -54.99 -10.20
N VAL A 93 36.56 -55.60 -9.02
CA VAL A 93 35.65 -56.64 -8.56
C VAL A 93 35.22 -56.25 -7.15
N LYS A 94 33.92 -56.17 -6.91
CA LYS A 94 33.34 -55.84 -5.60
C LYS A 94 32.35 -56.91 -5.19
N SER A 95 32.26 -57.17 -3.89
CA SER A 95 31.23 -58.05 -3.31
C SER A 95 30.20 -57.24 -2.55
N SER A 96 28.94 -57.69 -2.55
CA SER A 96 27.91 -57.21 -1.62
C SER A 96 28.09 -57.74 -0.19
N SER A 97 29.00 -58.69 0.02
CA SER A 97 29.27 -59.33 1.31
C SER A 97 30.70 -59.06 1.79
N ASP A 98 30.87 -58.87 3.09
CA ASP A 98 32.15 -58.73 3.79
C ASP A 98 32.78 -60.09 4.19
N LYS A 99 32.10 -61.20 3.88
CA LYS A 99 32.46 -62.56 4.31
C LYS A 99 33.53 -63.24 3.45
N MET A 100 34.14 -62.48 2.55
CA MET A 100 35.16 -62.95 1.61
C MET A 100 36.19 -61.85 1.37
N LYS A 101 37.40 -62.26 0.97
CA LYS A 101 38.47 -61.32 0.63
C LYS A 101 38.67 -61.32 -0.89
N ILE A 102 38.60 -60.14 -1.49
CA ILE A 102 38.97 -59.94 -2.89
C ILE A 102 40.36 -59.31 -2.91
N THR A 103 41.35 -60.01 -3.47
CA THR A 103 42.71 -59.50 -3.66
C THR A 103 42.99 -59.28 -5.13
N LYS A 104 43.40 -58.06 -5.48
CA LYS A 104 43.89 -57.75 -6.83
C LYS A 104 45.35 -58.18 -6.95
N ALA A 105 45.68 -58.85 -8.04
CA ALA A 105 47.05 -59.07 -8.48
C ALA A 105 47.25 -58.42 -9.85
N VAL A 106 48.47 -57.92 -10.11
CA VAL A 106 48.84 -57.28 -11.38
C VAL A 106 49.98 -58.06 -11.98
N SER A 107 49.81 -58.52 -13.23
CA SER A 107 50.86 -59.18 -14.00
C SER A 107 50.97 -58.49 -15.38
N GLY A 108 52.02 -57.69 -15.56
CA GLY A 108 52.17 -56.83 -16.73
C GLY A 108 51.09 -55.75 -16.81
N THR A 109 50.36 -55.68 -17.94
CA THR A 109 49.22 -54.77 -18.16
C THR A 109 47.88 -55.36 -17.71
N THR A 110 47.86 -56.57 -17.16
CA THR A 110 46.65 -57.35 -16.91
C THR A 110 46.34 -57.41 -15.41
N ASN A 111 45.11 -57.06 -15.05
CA ASN A 111 44.61 -57.18 -13.68
C ASN A 111 43.87 -58.51 -13.51
N THR A 112 44.24 -59.28 -12.49
CA THR A 112 43.48 -60.45 -12.02
C THR A 112 42.96 -60.20 -10.61
N PHE A 113 41.85 -60.84 -10.27
CA PHE A 113 41.24 -60.71 -8.94
C PHE A 113 41.01 -62.09 -8.36
N THR A 114 41.51 -62.33 -7.17
CA THR A 114 41.32 -63.58 -6.46
C THR A 114 40.28 -63.39 -5.36
N ILE A 115 39.22 -64.18 -5.42
CA ILE A 115 38.23 -64.35 -4.35
C ILE A 115 38.78 -65.45 -3.43
N GLY A 116 39.26 -65.07 -2.27
CA GLY A 116 39.77 -65.97 -1.24
C GLY A 116 38.88 -65.99 0.00
N THR A 117 38.89 -67.15 0.67
CA THR A 117 38.32 -67.36 2.02
C THR A 117 36.86 -66.93 2.15
N ILE A 118 35.96 -67.54 1.36
CA ILE A 118 34.52 -67.41 1.58
C ILE A 118 34.19 -68.15 2.88
N LYS A 119 33.67 -67.42 3.88
CA LYS A 119 33.52 -67.91 5.26
C LYS A 119 32.18 -68.59 5.55
N ASP A 120 31.16 -68.33 4.75
CA ASP A 120 29.81 -68.87 4.92
C ASP A 120 29.05 -68.97 3.59
N TYR A 121 27.93 -69.69 3.60
CA TYR A 121 27.06 -69.94 2.45
C TYR A 121 26.02 -68.83 2.21
N SER A 122 26.22 -67.64 2.77
CA SER A 122 25.26 -66.53 2.59
C SER A 122 25.33 -66.01 1.17
N ASN A 123 24.16 -65.76 0.58
CA ASN A 123 24.08 -65.25 -0.79
C ASN A 123 24.82 -63.90 -0.89
N PHE A 124 25.58 -63.73 -1.96
CA PHE A 124 26.20 -62.46 -2.28
C PHE A 124 26.33 -62.26 -3.78
N LYS A 125 26.55 -61.01 -4.17
CA LYS A 125 26.68 -60.57 -5.54
C LYS A 125 28.07 -60.02 -5.80
N LEU A 126 28.63 -60.38 -6.96
CA LEU A 126 29.89 -59.87 -7.47
C LEU A 126 29.62 -58.87 -8.58
N THR A 127 30.05 -57.63 -8.38
CA THR A 127 30.07 -56.63 -9.43
C THR A 127 31.46 -56.57 -10.05
N VAL A 128 31.57 -57.00 -11.31
CA VAL A 128 32.81 -57.04 -12.08
C VAL A 128 32.75 -55.96 -13.16
N LYS A 129 33.74 -55.05 -13.16
CA LYS A 129 33.90 -54.04 -14.22
C LYS A 129 35.05 -54.43 -15.14
N VAL A 130 34.79 -54.51 -16.43
CA VAL A 130 35.76 -54.93 -17.43
C VAL A 130 35.83 -53.92 -18.56
N LYS A 131 37.05 -53.55 -18.94
CA LYS A 131 37.36 -52.64 -20.03
C LYS A 131 37.86 -53.40 -21.25
N ASN A 132 37.27 -53.15 -22.42
CA ASN A 132 37.71 -53.76 -23.68
C ASN A 132 38.87 -52.96 -24.33
N SER A 133 39.41 -53.46 -25.44
CA SER A 133 40.56 -52.88 -26.15
C SER A 133 40.27 -51.51 -26.77
N SER A 134 39.01 -51.20 -27.09
CA SER A 134 38.56 -49.87 -27.50
C SER A 134 38.38 -48.89 -26.33
N GLY A 135 38.47 -49.38 -25.09
CA GLY A 135 38.37 -48.59 -23.86
C GLY A 135 36.97 -48.44 -23.28
N GLU A 136 35.97 -49.14 -23.82
CA GLU A 136 34.61 -49.21 -23.30
C GLU A 136 34.55 -50.12 -22.06
N ILE A 137 33.73 -49.75 -21.08
CA ILE A 137 33.63 -50.43 -19.78
C ILE A 137 32.24 -51.04 -19.62
N ASN A 138 32.19 -52.36 -19.48
CA ASN A 138 31.00 -53.11 -19.11
C ASN A 138 31.01 -53.47 -17.63
N THR A 139 29.83 -53.41 -16.99
CA THR A 139 29.64 -53.79 -15.58
C THR A 139 28.71 -54.99 -15.52
N TYR A 140 29.17 -56.06 -14.89
CA TYR A 140 28.41 -57.30 -14.75
C TYR A 140 28.16 -57.61 -13.30
N ASP A 141 26.93 -57.97 -13.02
CA ASP A 141 26.37 -58.12 -11.70
C ASP A 141 25.98 -59.59 -11.53
N ILE A 142 26.86 -60.36 -10.88
CA ILE A 142 26.84 -61.82 -10.89
C ILE A 142 26.44 -62.34 -9.51
N ARG A 143 25.30 -63.01 -9.41
CA ARG A 143 24.90 -63.72 -8.19
C ARG A 143 25.78 -64.95 -8.00
N VAL A 144 26.28 -65.17 -6.78
CA VAL A 144 27.03 -66.37 -6.44
C VAL A 144 26.11 -67.38 -5.77
N GLU A 145 26.01 -68.55 -6.38
CA GLU A 145 25.26 -69.69 -5.84
C GLU A 145 26.22 -70.78 -5.40
N PHE A 146 25.99 -71.29 -4.20
CA PHE A 146 26.85 -72.30 -3.59
C PHE A 146 26.33 -73.71 -3.82
N ASN A 147 27.25 -74.67 -3.78
CA ASN A 147 26.88 -76.05 -3.54
C ASN A 147 26.75 -76.26 -2.03
N ILE A 148 25.54 -76.08 -1.52
CA ILE A 148 25.25 -76.03 -0.09
C ILE A 148 24.89 -77.42 0.45
N ASP A 149 25.27 -77.68 1.70
CA ASP A 149 24.80 -78.83 2.45
C ASP A 149 23.31 -78.67 2.78
N SER A 150 22.49 -79.67 2.44
CA SER A 150 21.05 -79.71 2.75
C SER A 150 20.71 -79.40 4.22
N SER A 151 21.64 -79.65 5.16
CA SER A 151 21.46 -79.34 6.59
C SER A 151 21.46 -77.84 6.93
N LEU A 152 21.87 -76.98 5.99
CA LEU A 152 21.83 -75.52 6.12
C LEU A 152 20.63 -74.89 5.40
N GLU A 153 19.93 -75.67 4.56
CA GLU A 153 18.71 -75.26 3.88
C GLU A 153 17.50 -75.55 4.75
N PHE A 154 16.60 -74.57 4.84
CA PHE A 154 15.31 -74.81 5.45
C PHE A 154 14.31 -75.23 4.38
N ASN A 155 13.38 -76.10 4.74
CA ASN A 155 12.23 -76.42 3.93
C ASN A 155 11.09 -75.43 4.19
N LYS A 156 10.85 -75.12 5.48
CA LYS A 156 9.78 -74.23 5.93
C LYS A 156 10.29 -73.19 6.91
N LEU A 157 10.11 -71.92 6.56
CA LEU A 157 10.24 -70.77 7.45
C LEU A 157 8.85 -70.35 7.89
N ARG A 158 8.49 -70.66 9.13
CA ARG A 158 7.20 -70.35 9.72
C ARG A 158 7.28 -69.05 10.52
N ILE A 159 6.36 -68.14 10.23
CA ILE A 159 6.23 -66.84 10.88
C ILE A 159 4.86 -66.82 11.56
N THR A 160 4.84 -66.65 12.87
CA THR A 160 3.60 -66.50 13.66
C THR A 160 3.60 -65.12 14.27
N VAL A 161 2.74 -64.23 13.79
CA VAL A 161 2.58 -62.90 14.40
C VAL A 161 1.61 -63.02 15.56
N ASP A 162 2.05 -62.59 16.74
CA ASP A 162 1.33 -62.72 18.01
C ASP A 162 0.75 -64.13 18.24
N ASN A 163 -0.56 -64.31 18.08
CA ASN A 163 -1.26 -65.59 18.21
C ASN A 163 -2.09 -65.94 16.95
N ASP A 164 -1.79 -65.28 15.82
CA ASP A 164 -2.49 -65.51 14.55
C ASP A 164 -2.02 -66.80 13.87
N ASP A 165 -2.74 -67.21 12.83
CA ASP A 165 -2.39 -68.40 12.06
C ASP A 165 -1.00 -68.24 11.41
N PRO A 166 -0.13 -69.25 11.51
CA PRO A 166 1.25 -69.13 11.03
C PRO A 166 1.31 -69.10 9.49
N VAL A 167 2.05 -68.14 8.95
CA VAL A 167 2.42 -68.11 7.53
C VAL A 167 3.71 -68.91 7.34
N THR A 168 3.77 -69.70 6.26
CA THR A 168 4.94 -70.51 5.94
C THR A 168 5.52 -70.10 4.60
N LEU A 169 6.78 -69.69 4.60
CA LEU A 169 7.60 -69.48 3.42
C LEU A 169 8.46 -70.71 3.16
N THR A 170 8.68 -71.03 1.89
CA THR A 170 9.59 -72.08 1.44
C THR A 170 10.89 -71.47 0.94
N TYR A 171 11.94 -72.28 0.85
CA TYR A 171 13.27 -71.85 0.42
C TYR A 171 13.30 -71.07 -0.90
N THR A 172 12.41 -71.40 -1.83
CA THR A 172 12.37 -70.78 -3.16
C THR A 172 11.58 -69.46 -3.19
N GLN A 173 10.94 -69.05 -2.08
CA GLN A 173 10.12 -67.84 -1.99
C GLN A 173 10.93 -66.63 -1.49
N CYS A 174 12.08 -66.39 -2.10
CA CYS A 174 12.89 -65.19 -1.89
C CYS A 174 13.04 -64.38 -3.19
N ASP A 175 13.45 -63.12 -3.07
CA ASP A 175 13.81 -62.30 -4.23
C ASP A 175 15.16 -62.72 -4.85
N SER A 176 15.59 -62.02 -5.90
CA SER A 176 16.86 -62.30 -6.59
C SER A 176 18.10 -62.09 -5.71
N GLU A 177 17.97 -61.40 -4.57
CA GLU A 177 19.01 -61.22 -3.56
C GLU A 177 18.94 -62.26 -2.43
N GLY A 178 17.90 -63.11 -2.42
CA GLY A 178 17.70 -64.13 -1.40
C GLY A 178 17.01 -63.60 -0.13
N ILE A 179 16.32 -62.47 -0.23
CA ILE A 179 15.55 -61.88 0.87
C ILE A 179 14.12 -62.42 0.84
N TYR A 180 13.63 -62.79 2.02
CA TYR A 180 12.27 -63.27 2.24
C TYR A 180 11.40 -62.13 2.76
N TYR A 181 10.17 -62.04 2.29
CA TYR A 181 9.25 -60.97 2.67
C TYR A 181 7.97 -61.53 3.28
N TYR A 182 7.48 -60.85 4.31
CA TYR A 182 6.16 -61.08 4.88
C TYR A 182 5.49 -59.73 5.19
N GLU A 183 4.31 -59.53 4.63
CA GLU A 183 3.50 -58.33 4.85
C GLU A 183 2.50 -58.57 5.99
N GLU A 184 2.63 -57.80 7.07
CA GLU A 184 1.73 -57.82 8.22
C GLU A 184 0.75 -56.65 8.14
N SER A 185 -0.48 -56.96 7.72
CA SER A 185 -1.55 -55.98 7.53
C SER A 185 -2.12 -55.41 8.83
N ASN A 186 -1.93 -56.09 9.96
CA ASN A 186 -2.43 -55.68 11.26
C ASN A 186 -1.49 -54.63 11.92
N PRO A 187 -1.91 -53.35 12.02
CA PRO A 187 -1.08 -52.31 12.63
C PRO A 187 -0.90 -52.49 14.15
N GLU A 188 -1.68 -53.35 14.79
CA GLU A 188 -1.58 -53.63 16.23
C GLU A 188 -0.64 -54.80 16.56
N ALA A 189 -0.12 -55.50 15.54
CA ALA A 189 0.81 -56.62 15.70
C ALA A 189 2.06 -56.22 16.51
N LYS A 190 2.41 -56.98 17.55
CA LYS A 190 3.48 -56.59 18.49
C LYS A 190 4.76 -57.38 18.30
N LYS A 191 4.65 -58.66 17.96
CA LYS A 191 5.80 -59.56 17.87
C LYS A 191 5.58 -60.64 16.82
N ALA A 192 6.66 -61.12 16.23
CA ALA A 192 6.69 -62.29 15.36
C ALA A 192 7.55 -63.38 16.00
N LYS A 193 7.02 -64.60 16.09
CA LYS A 193 7.77 -65.82 16.38
C LYS A 193 8.20 -66.46 15.07
N ILE A 194 9.49 -66.78 14.97
CA ILE A 194 10.12 -67.34 13.77
C ILE A 194 10.57 -68.77 14.06
N GLU A 195 10.19 -69.71 13.22
CA GLU A 195 10.58 -71.11 13.30
C GLU A 195 11.08 -71.60 11.94
N MET A 196 12.12 -72.44 11.94
CA MET A 196 12.68 -73.02 10.71
C MET A 196 12.65 -74.54 10.83
N PHE A 197 12.25 -75.22 9.76
CA PHE A 197 12.16 -76.68 9.69
C PHE A 197 12.93 -77.21 8.48
N ASP A 198 13.58 -78.37 8.64
CA ASP A 198 14.29 -79.08 7.58
C ASP A 198 13.33 -79.85 6.64
N ASP A 199 13.89 -80.53 5.62
CA ASP A 199 13.12 -81.33 4.65
C ASP A 199 12.34 -82.50 5.29
N SER A 200 12.83 -83.01 6.42
CA SER A 200 12.15 -84.03 7.22
C SER A 200 11.14 -83.44 8.22
N ASN A 201 10.91 -82.12 8.15
CA ASN A 201 10.01 -81.35 9.00
C ASN A 201 10.44 -81.33 10.49
N ASN A 202 11.72 -81.53 10.78
CA ASN A 202 12.29 -81.33 12.12
C ASN A 202 12.67 -79.86 12.32
N ALA A 203 12.55 -79.38 13.57
CA ALA A 203 12.95 -78.01 13.89
C ALA A 203 14.47 -77.82 13.78
N MET A 204 14.89 -76.78 13.05
CA MET A 204 16.29 -76.45 12.86
C MET A 204 16.83 -75.59 14.01
N SER A 205 18.13 -75.72 14.29
CA SER A 205 18.84 -74.79 15.16
C SER A 205 19.35 -73.60 14.35
N PHE A 206 19.03 -72.38 14.80
CA PHE A 206 19.43 -71.13 14.16
C PHE A 206 19.51 -70.00 15.19
N LYS A 207 19.96 -68.82 14.78
CA LYS A 207 19.93 -67.57 15.57
C LYS A 207 19.08 -66.53 14.86
N VAL A 208 18.38 -65.69 15.61
CA VAL A 208 17.63 -64.54 15.10
C VAL A 208 18.33 -63.28 15.58
N ASN A 209 18.79 -62.43 14.65
CA ASN A 209 19.61 -61.26 14.94
C ASN A 209 20.79 -61.58 15.89
N GLY A 210 21.45 -62.73 15.68
CA GLY A 210 22.55 -63.23 16.51
C GLY A 210 22.16 -63.84 17.86
N GLY A 211 20.90 -63.73 18.29
CA GLY A 211 20.38 -64.29 19.54
C GLY A 211 19.70 -65.66 19.40
N THR A 212 19.47 -66.35 20.51
CA THR A 212 18.74 -67.63 20.55
C THR A 212 17.21 -67.47 20.65
N ASN A 213 16.73 -66.28 21.07
CA ASN A 213 15.31 -65.99 21.15
C ASN A 213 14.70 -65.95 19.75
N LYS A 214 13.56 -66.62 19.58
CA LYS A 214 12.84 -66.76 18.31
C LYS A 214 11.77 -65.70 18.10
N ILE A 215 11.60 -64.81 19.06
CA ILE A 215 10.59 -63.76 19.06
C ILE A 215 11.26 -62.42 18.75
N VAL A 216 10.73 -61.71 17.76
CA VAL A 216 11.14 -60.36 17.37
C VAL A 216 9.99 -59.40 17.64
N ASN A 217 10.25 -58.25 18.26
CA ASN A 217 9.25 -57.20 18.39
C ASN A 217 9.10 -56.46 17.05
N LEU A 218 7.87 -56.20 16.64
CA LEU A 218 7.56 -55.52 15.40
C LEU A 218 7.31 -54.03 15.66
N VAL A 219 7.88 -53.17 14.82
CA VAL A 219 7.55 -51.75 14.69
C VAL A 219 6.89 -51.49 13.34
N GLY A 220 6.12 -50.40 13.20
CA GLY A 220 5.55 -50.02 11.90
C GLY A 220 6.62 -49.78 10.83
N GLY A 221 6.37 -50.30 9.63
CA GLY A 221 7.30 -50.39 8.51
C GLY A 221 8.10 -51.69 8.46
N ASP A 222 9.21 -51.67 7.73
CA ASP A 222 10.07 -52.84 7.53
C ASP A 222 10.85 -53.22 8.80
N ASN A 223 10.74 -54.48 9.20
CA ASN A 223 11.51 -55.10 10.26
C ASN A 223 12.48 -56.10 9.61
N THR A 224 13.74 -55.71 9.45
CA THR A 224 14.78 -56.58 8.89
C THR A 224 15.32 -57.54 9.97
N ILE A 225 15.33 -58.82 9.65
CA ILE A 225 15.64 -59.90 10.58
C ILE A 225 16.66 -60.84 9.93
N GLU A 226 17.82 -60.98 10.54
CA GLU A 226 18.86 -61.92 10.13
C GLU A 226 18.65 -63.28 10.81
N LEU A 227 18.56 -64.34 10.01
CA LEU A 227 18.42 -65.72 10.48
C LEU A 227 19.69 -66.50 10.16
N THR A 228 20.49 -66.84 11.16
CA THR A 228 21.75 -67.56 10.97
C THR A 228 21.59 -69.05 11.29
N VAL A 229 21.68 -69.92 10.29
CA VAL A 229 21.76 -71.37 10.48
C VAL A 229 23.23 -71.78 10.56
N THR A 230 23.58 -72.75 11.40
CA THR A 230 24.96 -73.24 11.54
C THR A 230 24.97 -74.76 11.69
N SER A 231 25.76 -75.45 10.86
CA SER A 231 25.91 -76.91 10.84
C SER A 231 27.35 -77.28 10.50
N ALA A 232 27.93 -78.24 11.21
CA ALA A 232 29.29 -78.77 11.00
C ALA A 232 30.40 -77.69 10.84
N GLY A 233 30.28 -76.55 11.53
CA GLY A 233 31.24 -75.44 11.49
C GLY A 233 31.03 -74.42 10.36
N TYR A 234 30.02 -74.61 9.52
CA TYR A 234 29.62 -73.69 8.45
C TYR A 234 28.32 -72.99 8.80
N SER A 235 28.14 -71.76 8.31
CA SER A 235 26.92 -70.98 8.51
C SER A 235 26.28 -70.54 7.21
N LYS A 236 25.00 -70.17 7.28
CA LYS A 236 24.27 -69.42 6.25
C LYS A 236 23.39 -68.38 6.91
N VAL A 237 23.42 -67.15 6.41
CA VAL A 237 22.53 -66.07 6.85
C VAL A 237 21.41 -65.91 5.82
N TYR A 238 20.18 -65.94 6.31
CA TYR A 238 18.98 -65.58 5.57
C TYR A 238 18.46 -64.23 6.07
N THR A 239 17.92 -63.42 5.17
CA THR A 239 17.30 -62.13 5.54
C THR A 239 15.80 -62.25 5.39
N LEU A 240 15.06 -62.04 6.47
CA LEU A 240 13.60 -61.93 6.48
C LEU A 240 13.23 -60.46 6.74
N ILE A 241 12.39 -59.88 5.89
CA ILE A 241 11.79 -58.58 6.11
C ILE A 241 10.31 -58.79 6.43
N ILE A 242 9.91 -58.40 7.64
CA ILE A 242 8.50 -58.33 8.03
C ILE A 242 8.06 -56.86 7.93
N THR A 243 7.24 -56.53 6.95
CA THR A 243 6.71 -55.18 6.77
C THR A 243 5.36 -55.07 7.48
N LYS A 244 5.34 -54.37 8.62
CA LYS A 244 4.13 -54.17 9.40
C LYS A 244 3.47 -52.84 9.02
N LYS A 245 2.16 -52.84 8.79
CA LYS A 245 1.41 -51.60 8.56
C LYS A 245 1.66 -50.57 9.66
N GLY A 246 2.06 -49.35 9.28
CA GLY A 246 2.35 -48.27 10.19
C GLY A 246 1.10 -47.55 10.72
N VAL A 247 1.27 -46.82 11.81
CA VAL A 247 0.27 -45.95 12.45
C VAL A 247 0.84 -44.54 12.55
N ALA A 248 0.28 -43.61 11.77
CA ALA A 248 0.68 -42.21 11.79
C ALA A 248 0.12 -41.43 13.00
N LYS A 249 0.28 -41.94 14.23
CA LYS A 249 -0.21 -41.31 15.48
C LYS A 249 0.91 -40.97 16.45
N LEU A 250 0.63 -40.04 17.37
CA LEU A 250 1.48 -39.78 18.53
C LEU A 250 1.08 -40.70 19.69
N LYS A 251 2.09 -41.24 20.37
CA LYS A 251 2.00 -41.91 21.66
C LYS A 251 1.95 -40.91 22.83
N SER A 252 2.60 -39.76 22.70
CA SER A 252 2.53 -38.68 23.69
C SER A 252 2.78 -37.32 23.03
N LEU A 253 2.19 -36.28 23.60
CA LEU A 253 2.48 -34.88 23.26
C LEU A 253 2.58 -34.06 24.54
N VAL A 254 3.75 -33.48 24.82
CA VAL A 254 3.98 -32.72 26.05
C VAL A 254 4.41 -31.29 25.71
N PRO A 255 3.65 -30.25 26.06
CA PRO A 255 4.10 -28.87 25.92
C PRO A 255 5.18 -28.55 26.98
N SER A 256 6.08 -27.62 26.66
CA SER A 256 7.14 -27.18 27.59
C SER A 256 6.60 -26.44 28.82
N THR A 257 5.42 -25.85 28.69
CA THR A 257 4.71 -25.08 29.73
C THR A 257 3.21 -25.29 29.59
N GLY A 258 2.50 -25.26 30.72
CA GLY A 258 1.06 -25.54 30.76
C GLY A 258 0.73 -27.02 30.60
N SER A 259 -0.54 -27.31 30.33
CA SER A 259 -1.04 -28.67 30.12
C SER A 259 -2.03 -28.66 28.97
N LEU A 260 -2.07 -29.74 28.20
CA LEU A 260 -3.06 -29.93 27.15
C LEU A 260 -4.45 -30.09 27.77
N SER A 261 -5.43 -29.43 27.16
CA SER A 261 -6.84 -29.64 27.41
C SER A 261 -7.56 -29.97 26.10
N PRO A 262 -8.18 -31.15 25.97
CA PRO A 262 -8.21 -32.23 26.97
C PRO A 262 -6.82 -32.85 27.19
N SER A 263 -6.66 -33.68 28.23
CA SER A 263 -5.44 -34.48 28.41
C SER A 263 -5.15 -35.32 27.17
N PHE A 264 -3.86 -35.53 26.87
CA PHE A 264 -3.47 -36.17 25.61
C PHE A 264 -4.07 -37.57 25.42
N ASN A 265 -4.69 -37.77 24.26
CA ASN A 265 -5.17 -39.06 23.76
C ASN A 265 -4.82 -39.15 22.26
N SER A 266 -4.24 -40.27 21.81
CA SER A 266 -3.77 -40.42 20.43
C SER A 266 -4.85 -40.23 19.36
N ASP A 267 -6.12 -40.41 19.72
CA ASP A 267 -7.29 -40.29 18.83
C ASP A 267 -7.87 -38.86 18.82
N THR A 268 -7.52 -38.02 19.79
CA THR A 268 -7.91 -36.61 19.82
C THR A 268 -6.90 -35.79 19.01
N THR A 269 -7.38 -35.07 18.00
CA THR A 269 -6.56 -34.26 17.10
C THR A 269 -6.55 -32.76 17.42
N GLU A 270 -7.39 -32.31 18.36
CA GLU A 270 -7.49 -30.89 18.75
C GLU A 270 -7.22 -30.70 20.23
N TYR A 271 -6.33 -29.76 20.55
CA TYR A 271 -5.93 -29.45 21.91
C TYR A 271 -5.80 -27.96 22.12
N THR A 272 -5.97 -27.57 23.37
CA THR A 272 -5.72 -26.21 23.84
C THR A 272 -4.66 -26.20 24.94
N VAL A 273 -3.89 -25.11 25.01
CA VAL A 273 -2.97 -24.81 26.12
C VAL A 273 -3.13 -23.33 26.44
N THR A 274 -3.34 -22.97 27.71
CA THR A 274 -3.32 -21.56 28.13
C THR A 274 -2.02 -21.25 28.85
N VAL A 275 -1.36 -20.14 28.49
CA VAL A 275 -0.11 -19.69 29.09
C VAL A 275 -0.21 -18.23 29.57
N PRO A 276 0.55 -17.84 30.61
CA PRO A 276 0.54 -16.46 31.09
C PRO A 276 1.13 -15.49 30.05
N THR A 277 0.75 -14.21 30.16
CA THR A 277 1.24 -13.10 29.32
C THR A 277 2.77 -13.03 29.22
N THR A 278 3.47 -13.43 30.27
CA THR A 278 4.95 -13.44 30.34
C THR A 278 5.59 -14.55 29.50
N GLN A 279 4.82 -15.55 29.08
CA GLN A 279 5.35 -16.67 28.30
C GLN A 279 5.40 -16.32 26.81
N GLU A 280 6.59 -15.96 26.32
CA GLU A 280 6.75 -15.51 24.92
C GLU A 280 6.99 -16.65 23.92
N THR A 281 7.34 -17.83 24.41
CA THR A 281 7.65 -18.99 23.58
C THR A 281 7.05 -20.28 24.15
N ILE A 282 6.86 -21.29 23.30
CA ILE A 282 6.49 -22.65 23.72
C ILE A 282 7.18 -23.68 22.83
N ALA A 283 7.42 -24.87 23.34
CA ALA A 283 7.90 -26.00 22.56
C ALA A 283 7.11 -27.26 22.90
N PHE A 284 7.24 -28.30 22.08
CA PHE A 284 6.55 -29.57 22.27
C PHE A 284 7.53 -30.73 22.20
N THR A 285 7.32 -31.74 23.04
CA THR A 285 8.02 -33.02 23.01
C THR A 285 7.05 -34.10 22.52
N PRO A 286 6.92 -34.30 21.19
CA PRO A 286 6.07 -35.34 20.62
C PRO A 286 6.79 -36.69 20.56
N THR A 287 6.09 -37.78 20.83
CA THR A 287 6.58 -39.15 20.65
C THR A 287 5.63 -39.88 19.71
N ALA A 288 6.12 -40.39 18.58
CA ALA A 288 5.33 -41.19 17.64
C ALA A 288 5.06 -42.60 18.18
N VAL A 289 3.97 -43.22 17.71
CA VAL A 289 3.71 -44.66 17.92
C VAL A 289 4.76 -45.49 17.18
N ASP A 290 5.05 -45.15 15.93
CA ASP A 290 6.08 -45.80 15.14
C ASP A 290 7.40 -45.03 15.15
N ASN A 291 8.48 -45.74 15.42
CA ASN A 291 9.84 -45.17 15.42
C ASN A 291 10.31 -44.71 14.02
N SER A 292 9.68 -45.24 12.96
CA SER A 292 9.94 -44.87 11.56
C SER A 292 9.14 -43.63 11.11
N SER A 293 8.20 -43.14 11.92
CA SER A 293 7.39 -41.97 11.57
C SER A 293 8.21 -40.68 11.59
N THR A 294 7.89 -39.78 10.66
CA THR A 294 8.39 -38.40 10.66
C THR A 294 7.41 -37.50 11.40
N ILE A 295 7.90 -36.73 12.39
CA ILE A 295 7.10 -35.73 13.10
C ILE A 295 7.55 -34.33 12.67
N LYS A 296 6.62 -33.44 12.35
CA LYS A 296 6.88 -32.02 12.06
C LYS A 296 6.07 -31.11 12.98
N VAL A 297 6.74 -30.24 13.73
CA VAL A 297 6.11 -29.18 14.53
C VAL A 297 6.28 -27.86 13.77
N LYS A 298 5.18 -27.19 13.38
CA LYS A 298 5.23 -26.00 12.50
C LYS A 298 6.14 -26.21 11.26
N LYS A 299 6.01 -27.37 10.60
CA LYS A 299 6.76 -27.81 9.40
C LYS A 299 8.22 -28.19 9.63
N ILE A 300 8.79 -27.99 10.83
CA ILE A 300 10.16 -28.39 11.17
C ILE A 300 10.16 -29.81 11.73
N THR A 301 11.02 -30.66 11.19
CA THR A 301 11.16 -32.06 11.62
C THR A 301 11.69 -32.13 13.06
N VAL A 302 11.05 -32.93 13.90
CA VAL A 302 11.43 -33.18 15.29
C VAL A 302 11.56 -34.69 15.49
N ALA A 303 12.67 -35.14 16.07
CA ALA A 303 12.85 -36.55 16.39
C ALA A 303 11.86 -37.00 17.47
N SER A 304 11.32 -38.21 17.34
CA SER A 304 10.40 -38.80 18.32
C SER A 304 11.01 -38.77 19.74
N GLY A 305 10.24 -38.28 20.71
CA GLY A 305 10.64 -38.11 22.11
C GLY A 305 11.58 -36.94 22.39
N LYS A 306 11.86 -36.06 21.40
CA LYS A 306 12.72 -34.87 21.58
C LYS A 306 11.91 -33.59 21.60
N LYS A 307 12.37 -32.61 22.38
CA LYS A 307 11.81 -31.26 22.43
C LYS A 307 12.00 -30.57 21.08
N SER A 308 10.95 -29.93 20.56
CA SER A 308 11.02 -29.05 19.40
C SER A 308 11.84 -27.79 19.69
N GLN A 309 12.14 -27.02 18.64
CA GLN A 309 12.57 -25.63 18.82
C GLN A 309 11.51 -24.82 19.58
N ASP A 310 11.95 -23.74 20.21
CA ASP A 310 11.04 -22.77 20.85
C ASP A 310 10.28 -22.00 19.75
N ILE A 311 8.97 -21.89 19.92
CA ILE A 311 8.03 -21.27 18.99
C ILE A 311 7.58 -19.96 19.63
N LYS A 312 7.83 -18.83 18.97
CA LYS A 312 7.33 -17.52 19.42
C LYS A 312 5.80 -17.49 19.42
N LEU A 313 5.24 -16.92 20.47
CA LEU A 313 3.81 -16.72 20.70
C LEU A 313 3.45 -15.25 20.58
N ASP A 314 2.46 -14.96 19.76
CA ASP A 314 1.75 -13.70 19.76
C ASP A 314 0.71 -13.68 20.91
N GLU A 315 0.22 -12.50 21.32
CA GLU A 315 -0.88 -12.42 22.28
C GLU A 315 -2.16 -13.02 21.67
N GLY A 316 -2.95 -13.74 22.49
CA GLY A 316 -4.14 -14.45 22.02
C GLY A 316 -3.84 -15.85 21.49
N GLU A 317 -4.61 -16.30 20.52
CA GLU A 317 -4.56 -17.67 20.00
C GLU A 317 -3.42 -17.87 18.99
N ASN A 318 -2.65 -18.94 19.20
CA ASN A 318 -1.54 -19.35 18.34
C ASN A 318 -1.77 -20.80 17.89
N GLU A 319 -1.95 -21.02 16.60
CA GLU A 319 -2.11 -22.37 16.06
C GLU A 319 -0.76 -23.03 15.79
N ILE A 320 -0.56 -24.23 16.36
CA ILE A 320 0.67 -25.01 16.24
C ILE A 320 0.31 -26.41 15.74
N PRO A 321 0.38 -26.63 14.41
CA PRO A 321 0.14 -27.96 13.84
C PRO A 321 1.36 -28.86 14.09
N ILE A 322 1.07 -30.09 14.52
CA ILE A 322 2.03 -31.17 14.71
C ILE A 322 1.61 -32.32 13.81
N VAL A 323 2.38 -32.54 12.75
CA VAL A 323 2.06 -33.50 11.69
C VAL A 323 2.91 -34.76 11.91
N VAL A 324 2.26 -35.91 11.93
CA VAL A 324 2.92 -37.23 11.96
C VAL A 324 2.65 -37.92 10.63
N THR A 325 3.71 -38.44 10.01
CA THR A 325 3.63 -39.22 8.77
C THR A 325 4.33 -40.55 8.97
N ASN A 326 3.63 -41.68 8.76
CA ASN A 326 4.23 -43.01 8.82
C ASN A 326 4.98 -43.34 7.51
N LYS A 327 5.64 -44.51 7.46
CA LYS A 327 6.37 -44.97 6.26
C LYS A 327 5.45 -45.26 5.07
N ASP A 328 4.19 -45.61 5.33
CA ASP A 328 3.17 -45.91 4.32
C ASP A 328 2.56 -44.64 3.69
N GLY A 329 2.87 -43.47 4.25
CA GLY A 329 2.40 -42.17 3.77
C GLY A 329 1.10 -41.68 4.42
N ASP A 330 0.54 -42.41 5.38
CA ASP A 330 -0.59 -41.93 6.18
C ASP A 330 -0.16 -40.73 7.02
N VAL A 331 -1.09 -39.78 7.20
CA VAL A 331 -0.83 -38.52 7.91
C VAL A 331 -1.89 -38.27 8.96
N THR A 332 -1.47 -37.98 10.19
CA THR A 332 -2.33 -37.37 11.22
C THR A 332 -1.78 -36.01 11.60
N THR A 333 -2.66 -35.02 11.73
CA THR A 333 -2.30 -33.68 12.22
C THR A 333 -2.96 -33.43 13.55
N TYR A 334 -2.15 -33.16 14.58
CA TYR A 334 -2.59 -32.68 15.88
C TYR A 334 -2.51 -31.15 15.90
N LYS A 335 -3.66 -30.48 16.01
CA LYS A 335 -3.78 -29.03 16.13
C LYS A 335 -3.75 -28.64 17.59
N VAL A 336 -2.70 -27.91 18.00
CA VAL A 336 -2.63 -27.30 19.33
C VAL A 336 -2.86 -25.80 19.21
N THR A 337 -3.94 -25.31 19.81
CA THR A 337 -4.21 -23.88 19.96
C THR A 337 -3.65 -23.42 21.31
N VAL A 338 -2.57 -22.63 21.26
CA VAL A 338 -1.95 -22.04 22.44
C VAL A 338 -2.49 -20.63 22.65
N THR A 339 -3.21 -20.41 23.74
CA THR A 339 -3.72 -19.10 24.12
C THR A 339 -2.76 -18.43 25.09
N ARG A 340 -2.02 -17.43 24.61
CA ARG A 340 -1.25 -16.53 25.47
C ARG A 340 -2.19 -15.45 25.99
N THR A 341 -2.41 -15.41 27.29
CA THR A 341 -3.27 -14.39 27.92
C THR A 341 -2.83 -12.97 27.53
N GLU A 342 -3.79 -12.03 27.44
CA GLU A 342 -3.52 -10.64 27.04
C GLU A 342 -2.96 -9.80 28.19
N LYS A 343 -2.08 -8.83 27.87
CA LYS A 343 -1.59 -7.86 28.86
C LYS A 343 -2.72 -6.95 29.32
N PHE A 344 -2.68 -6.50 30.58
CA PHE A 344 -3.55 -5.43 31.06
C PHE A 344 -3.27 -4.15 30.25
N ARG A 345 -4.33 -3.52 29.75
CA ARG A 345 -4.27 -2.27 28.97
C ARG A 345 -5.40 -1.35 29.43
N SER A 346 -5.10 -0.08 29.60
CA SER A 346 -6.09 0.93 29.99
C SER A 346 -5.69 2.30 29.48
N ALA A 347 -6.62 2.95 28.79
CA ALA A 347 -6.50 4.34 28.37
C ALA A 347 -7.00 5.33 29.46
N ASN A 348 -7.12 4.90 30.72
CA ASN A 348 -7.59 5.76 31.80
C ASN A 348 -6.41 6.38 32.58
N LEU A 349 -6.67 7.53 33.19
CA LEU A 349 -5.81 8.09 34.22
C LEU A 349 -6.10 7.45 35.59
N LYS A 350 -5.04 7.24 36.37
CA LYS A 350 -5.07 6.96 37.82
C LYS A 350 -5.16 8.24 38.65
N SER A 351 -4.59 9.35 38.18
CA SER A 351 -4.74 10.67 38.80
C SER A 351 -4.52 11.81 37.81
N LEU A 352 -5.12 12.96 38.08
CA LEU A 352 -4.89 14.22 37.35
C LEU A 352 -4.78 15.37 38.35
N LYS A 353 -3.71 16.17 38.27
CA LYS A 353 -3.47 17.32 39.14
C LYS A 353 -3.08 18.55 38.33
N LEU A 354 -3.37 19.72 38.90
CA LEU A 354 -2.95 21.03 38.38
C LEU A 354 -1.96 21.67 39.35
N THR A 355 -1.02 22.47 38.85
CA THR A 355 -0.15 23.30 39.69
C THR A 355 -0.91 24.44 40.38
N SER A 356 -2.02 24.89 39.77
CA SER A 356 -2.87 25.98 40.25
C SER A 356 -4.34 25.67 39.95
N GLY A 357 -5.24 26.02 40.87
CA GLY A 357 -6.67 25.70 40.76
C GLY A 357 -7.01 24.33 41.37
N THR A 358 -8.29 24.01 41.41
CA THR A 358 -8.80 22.73 41.94
C THR A 358 -9.82 22.17 40.98
N LEU A 359 -9.60 20.95 40.51
CA LEU A 359 -10.52 20.26 39.60
C LEU A 359 -11.90 20.10 40.25
N SER A 360 -12.93 20.50 39.52
CA SER A 360 -14.33 20.30 39.84
C SER A 360 -15.01 19.55 38.69
N PRO A 361 -15.55 18.34 38.91
CA PRO A 361 -15.52 17.59 40.18
C PRO A 361 -14.10 17.13 40.57
N THR A 362 -13.90 16.65 41.81
CA THR A 362 -12.64 16.00 42.19
C THR A 362 -12.34 14.84 41.26
N PHE A 363 -11.05 14.61 40.95
CA PHE A 363 -10.67 13.61 39.95
C PHE A 363 -11.29 12.24 40.20
N ASN A 364 -11.94 11.73 39.16
CA ASN A 364 -12.45 10.36 39.07
C ASN A 364 -12.14 9.84 37.67
N LYS A 365 -11.54 8.64 37.57
CA LYS A 365 -11.08 8.10 36.29
C LYS A 365 -12.16 7.98 35.22
N GLY A 366 -13.44 7.86 35.60
CA GLY A 366 -14.58 7.81 34.69
C GLY A 366 -15.19 9.18 34.33
N VAL A 367 -14.63 10.28 34.82
CA VAL A 367 -15.04 11.64 34.47
C VAL A 367 -14.02 12.25 33.51
N TYR A 368 -14.48 12.63 32.33
CA TYR A 368 -13.65 13.14 31.23
C TYR A 368 -13.70 14.66 31.06
N GLN A 369 -14.50 15.37 31.85
CA GLN A 369 -14.59 16.82 31.80
C GLN A 369 -14.44 17.41 33.20
N TYR A 370 -13.55 18.38 33.32
CA TYR A 370 -13.28 19.09 34.57
C TYR A 370 -13.32 20.59 34.34
N THR A 371 -13.70 21.31 35.39
CA THR A 371 -13.64 22.77 35.43
C THR A 371 -12.77 23.24 36.59
N THR A 372 -12.15 24.41 36.47
CA THR A 372 -11.57 25.13 37.60
C THR A 372 -11.53 26.62 37.31
N ILE A 373 -11.60 27.45 38.35
CA ILE A 373 -11.40 28.89 38.27
C ILE A 373 -10.05 29.21 38.93
N VAL A 374 -9.24 30.07 38.31
CA VAL A 374 -7.98 30.55 38.88
C VAL A 374 -7.95 32.07 38.97
N GLU A 375 -7.22 32.61 39.95
CA GLU A 375 -7.04 34.06 40.09
C GLU A 375 -6.32 34.65 38.87
N ASN A 376 -6.57 35.92 38.57
CA ASN A 376 -5.98 36.59 37.40
C ASN A 376 -4.43 36.57 37.42
N THR A 377 -3.81 36.51 38.59
CA THR A 377 -2.35 36.42 38.76
C THR A 377 -1.75 35.10 38.26
N VAL A 378 -2.56 34.06 38.04
CA VAL A 378 -2.13 32.78 37.47
C VAL A 378 -2.15 32.88 35.95
N SER A 379 -1.01 33.23 35.34
CA SER A 379 -0.87 33.36 33.88
C SER A 379 -0.56 32.05 33.16
N SER A 380 -0.22 30.99 33.89
CA SER A 380 0.02 29.66 33.32
C SER A 380 -0.21 28.53 34.34
N VAL A 381 -0.40 27.31 33.85
CA VAL A 381 -0.63 26.12 34.67
C VAL A 381 0.12 24.91 34.12
N GLY A 382 0.64 24.07 35.01
CA GLY A 382 1.16 22.74 34.66
C GLY A 382 0.14 21.67 35.01
N VAL A 383 0.11 20.59 34.21
CA VAL A 383 -0.77 19.44 34.41
C VAL A 383 0.06 18.21 34.71
N THR A 384 -0.26 17.50 35.79
CA THR A 384 0.43 16.26 36.22
C THR A 384 -0.53 15.08 36.17
N PRO A 385 -0.65 14.39 35.03
CA PRO A 385 -1.42 13.16 34.90
C PRO A 385 -0.60 11.92 35.27
N VAL A 386 -1.26 10.87 35.72
CA VAL A 386 -0.69 9.54 35.95
C VAL A 386 -1.58 8.52 35.26
N ALA A 387 -1.05 7.75 34.31
CA ALA A 387 -1.79 6.67 33.64
C ALA A 387 -2.09 5.49 34.58
N GLU A 388 -3.21 4.80 34.35
CA GLU A 388 -3.56 3.56 35.05
C GLU A 388 -2.72 2.37 34.55
N ASP A 389 -2.47 2.31 33.24
CA ASP A 389 -1.53 1.39 32.61
C ASP A 389 -0.15 2.05 32.48
N ALA A 390 0.89 1.40 33.00
CA ALA A 390 2.27 1.90 32.93
C ALA A 390 2.85 1.89 31.51
N ASN A 391 2.24 1.17 30.56
CA ASN A 391 2.63 1.13 29.16
C ASN A 391 1.84 2.09 28.27
N ALA A 392 0.89 2.85 28.83
CA ALA A 392 0.15 3.86 28.10
C ALA A 392 1.00 5.13 27.91
N THR A 393 0.79 5.83 26.79
CA THR A 393 1.36 7.15 26.53
C THR A 393 0.39 8.23 26.99
N ILE A 394 0.91 9.40 27.39
CA ILE A 394 0.09 10.54 27.78
C ILE A 394 0.53 11.76 26.99
N GLU A 395 -0.43 12.50 26.44
CA GLU A 395 -0.21 13.77 25.78
C GLU A 395 -1.00 14.88 26.48
N VAL A 396 -0.38 16.04 26.68
CA VAL A 396 -1.06 17.26 27.13
C VAL A 396 -0.98 18.29 26.02
N ASN A 397 -2.13 18.71 25.49
CA ASN A 397 -2.26 19.55 24.30
C ASN A 397 -1.41 19.04 23.12
N GLY A 398 -1.44 17.72 22.89
CA GLY A 398 -0.70 17.05 21.81
C GLY A 398 0.81 16.89 22.03
N LYS A 399 1.32 17.20 23.24
CA LYS A 399 2.72 16.98 23.60
C LYS A 399 2.85 15.82 24.57
N GLU A 400 3.64 14.82 24.18
CA GLU A 400 3.92 13.66 25.01
C GLU A 400 4.62 14.03 26.32
N ILE A 401 4.13 13.48 27.42
CA ILE A 401 4.70 13.64 28.76
C ILE A 401 4.78 12.30 29.50
N PRO A 402 5.85 12.04 30.28
CA PRO A 402 5.91 10.85 31.11
C PRO A 402 4.81 10.82 32.17
N SER A 403 4.25 9.64 32.44
CA SER A 403 3.28 9.42 33.52
C SER A 403 3.85 9.89 34.87
N GLY A 404 3.13 10.77 35.55
CA GLY A 404 3.52 11.40 36.82
C GLY A 404 4.40 12.65 36.69
N ALA A 405 4.84 13.00 35.49
CA ALA A 405 5.54 14.26 35.25
C ALA A 405 4.55 15.43 35.07
N THR A 406 4.97 16.63 35.49
CA THR A 406 4.22 17.85 35.20
C THR A 406 4.54 18.30 33.78
N SER A 407 3.51 18.65 33.01
CA SER A 407 3.66 19.25 31.67
C SER A 407 4.49 20.54 31.72
N PRO A 408 5.05 20.99 30.59
CA PRO A 408 5.41 22.41 30.45
C PRO A 408 4.22 23.30 30.85
N TYR A 409 4.52 24.46 31.41
CA TYR A 409 3.49 25.43 31.78
C TYR A 409 2.75 25.91 30.52
N ILE A 410 1.43 25.78 30.57
CA ILE A 410 0.51 26.20 29.51
C ILE A 410 0.03 27.61 29.87
N ASN A 411 0.26 28.56 28.98
CA ASN A 411 -0.20 29.94 29.17
C ASN A 411 -1.74 29.98 29.14
N LEU A 412 -2.31 30.81 30.00
CA LEU A 412 -3.75 31.02 30.13
C LEU A 412 -4.10 32.43 29.68
N ASP A 413 -5.00 32.57 28.74
CA ASP A 413 -5.65 33.84 28.40
C ASP A 413 -6.68 34.19 29.48
N GLU A 414 -7.06 35.47 29.58
CA GLU A 414 -8.16 35.86 30.47
C GLU A 414 -9.48 35.26 29.98
N GLY A 415 -10.29 34.73 30.90
CA GLY A 415 -11.50 33.99 30.55
C GLY A 415 -11.27 32.48 30.39
N GLY A 416 -12.03 31.86 29.50
CA GLY A 416 -12.04 30.40 29.32
C GLY A 416 -10.85 29.87 28.52
N ASN A 417 -10.21 28.83 29.05
CA ASN A 417 -9.09 28.11 28.45
C ASN A 417 -9.41 26.61 28.44
N VAL A 418 -8.90 25.88 27.46
CA VAL A 418 -9.11 24.42 27.35
C VAL A 418 -7.77 23.72 27.30
N ILE A 419 -7.61 22.70 28.15
CA ILE A 419 -6.45 21.81 28.13
C ILE A 419 -6.95 20.38 27.92
N ASN A 420 -6.41 19.72 26.91
CA ASN A 420 -6.72 18.32 26.62
C ASN A 420 -5.59 17.42 27.12
N VAL A 421 -5.95 16.38 27.87
CA VAL A 421 -5.03 15.34 28.32
C VAL A 421 -5.47 14.02 27.71
N THR A 422 -4.75 13.55 26.71
CA THR A 422 -5.05 12.29 26.01
C THR A 422 -4.19 11.18 26.58
N VAL A 423 -4.78 10.03 26.88
CA VAL A 423 -4.06 8.83 27.29
C VAL A 423 -4.34 7.74 26.28
N THR A 424 -3.29 7.14 25.73
CA THR A 424 -3.40 6.12 24.68
C THR A 424 -2.80 4.81 25.17
N ASP A 425 -3.59 3.74 25.13
CA ASP A 425 -3.12 2.40 25.49
C ASP A 425 -2.18 1.83 24.42
N SER A 426 -1.54 0.70 24.75
CA SER A 426 -0.58 0.05 23.86
C SER A 426 -1.19 -0.63 22.61
N LYS A 427 -2.52 -0.63 22.43
CA LYS A 427 -3.22 -1.02 21.17
C LYS A 427 -3.68 0.20 20.36
N GLY A 428 -3.48 1.42 20.88
CA GLY A 428 -3.90 2.66 20.22
C GLY A 428 -5.31 3.12 20.58
N ASN A 429 -5.97 2.52 21.57
CA ASN A 429 -7.23 3.07 22.08
C ASN A 429 -6.92 4.26 22.99
N ASP A 430 -7.68 5.35 22.88
CA ASP A 430 -7.43 6.56 23.66
C ASP A 430 -8.65 7.02 24.47
N ASN A 431 -8.39 7.80 25.52
CA ASN A 431 -9.38 8.65 26.17
C ASN A 431 -8.80 10.04 26.39
N THR A 432 -9.65 11.06 26.25
CA THR A 432 -9.26 12.46 26.45
C THR A 432 -9.99 13.06 27.65
N TYR A 433 -9.21 13.55 28.60
CA TYR A 433 -9.67 14.34 29.74
C TYR A 433 -9.56 15.83 29.41
N VAL A 434 -10.69 16.52 29.37
CA VAL A 434 -10.79 17.94 29.02
C VAL A 434 -10.87 18.77 30.30
N ILE A 435 -9.96 19.72 30.45
CA ILE A 435 -9.90 20.65 31.58
C ILE A 435 -10.24 22.04 31.08
N MET A 436 -11.41 22.55 31.47
CA MET A 436 -11.84 23.92 31.21
C MET A 436 -11.40 24.81 32.37
N ILE A 437 -10.48 25.74 32.10
CA ILE A 437 -9.92 26.63 33.10
C ILE A 437 -10.43 28.04 32.83
N THR A 438 -11.14 28.63 33.79
CA THR A 438 -11.50 30.05 33.73
C THR A 438 -10.49 30.86 34.53
N ARG A 439 -9.61 31.59 33.84
CA ARG A 439 -8.76 32.60 34.47
C ARG A 439 -9.59 33.86 34.69
N LYS A 440 -9.69 34.34 35.93
CA LYS A 440 -10.42 35.58 36.22
C LYS A 440 -9.85 36.75 35.40
N TYR A 441 -10.73 37.63 34.93
CA TYR A 441 -10.35 38.86 34.24
C TYR A 441 -9.60 39.81 35.19
N SER A 442 -8.70 40.62 34.63
CA SER A 442 -7.92 41.58 35.42
C SER A 442 -8.79 42.68 36.02
N LYS A 443 -8.34 43.26 37.13
CA LYS A 443 -9.06 44.35 37.83
C LYS A 443 -9.26 45.60 36.96
N ASN A 444 -8.44 45.78 35.93
CA ASN A 444 -8.52 46.87 34.96
C ASN A 444 -9.35 46.53 33.71
N ASN A 445 -9.89 45.31 33.57
CA ASN A 445 -10.75 44.94 32.46
C ASN A 445 -12.11 45.68 32.56
N VAL A 446 -12.45 46.41 31.51
CA VAL A 446 -13.66 47.24 31.38
C VAL A 446 -14.58 46.79 30.26
N ASN A 447 -14.36 45.61 29.69
CA ASN A 447 -15.16 45.10 28.59
C ASN A 447 -16.45 44.45 29.12
N LEU A 448 -17.51 44.54 28.33
CA LEU A 448 -18.76 43.83 28.58
C LEU A 448 -18.69 42.41 28.02
N SER A 449 -19.24 41.42 28.74
CA SER A 449 -19.49 40.07 28.24
C SER A 449 -20.83 39.99 27.48
N SER A 450 -21.76 40.91 27.73
CA SER A 450 -22.98 41.09 26.94
C SER A 450 -23.45 42.54 26.91
N LEU A 451 -24.09 42.94 25.81
CA LEU A 451 -24.82 44.19 25.68
C LEU A 451 -25.99 44.02 24.72
N SER A 452 -27.18 44.48 25.10
CA SER A 452 -28.39 44.45 24.29
C SER A 452 -29.35 45.57 24.67
N VAL A 453 -30.33 45.81 23.81
CA VAL A 453 -31.41 46.81 23.99
C VAL A 453 -32.72 46.04 23.85
N THR A 454 -33.67 46.25 24.75
CA THR A 454 -35.00 45.62 24.64
C THR A 454 -35.68 46.04 23.35
N ASP A 455 -36.26 45.07 22.63
CA ASP A 455 -37.00 45.30 21.38
C ASP A 455 -36.14 45.93 20.27
N GLY A 456 -34.82 45.88 20.43
CA GLY A 456 -33.84 46.44 19.50
C GLY A 456 -32.93 45.38 18.89
N THR A 457 -32.57 45.59 17.62
CA THR A 457 -31.64 44.72 16.89
C THR A 457 -30.31 45.44 16.72
N PHE A 458 -29.23 44.85 17.25
CA PHE A 458 -27.86 45.38 17.17
C PHE A 458 -27.24 45.17 15.78
N SER A 459 -26.48 46.17 15.33
CA SER A 459 -25.58 46.10 14.19
C SER A 459 -24.29 46.86 14.53
N PRO A 460 -23.11 46.19 14.54
CA PRO A 460 -22.90 44.75 14.36
C PRO A 460 -23.44 43.91 15.55
N LYS A 461 -23.41 42.58 15.44
CA LYS A 461 -23.65 41.70 16.60
C LYS A 461 -22.66 42.06 17.73
N PHE A 462 -23.12 41.98 18.97
CA PHE A 462 -22.30 42.35 20.12
C PHE A 462 -20.96 41.60 20.13
N ASP A 463 -19.88 42.38 20.22
CA ASP A 463 -18.52 41.95 20.44
C ASP A 463 -17.90 42.84 21.55
N PRO A 464 -17.31 42.26 22.61
CA PRO A 464 -16.72 43.02 23.71
C PRO A 464 -15.72 44.11 23.30
N GLU A 465 -15.08 44.00 22.14
CA GLU A 465 -14.08 44.95 21.64
C GLU A 465 -14.64 46.01 20.68
N ILE A 466 -15.92 45.90 20.30
CA ILE A 466 -16.62 46.92 19.50
C ILE A 466 -17.32 47.89 20.45
N TYR A 467 -16.95 49.17 20.36
CA TYR A 467 -17.43 50.22 21.26
C TYR A 467 -18.52 51.12 20.66
N ALA A 468 -18.98 50.83 19.45
CA ALA A 468 -20.05 51.59 18.79
C ALA A 468 -21.02 50.65 18.07
N TYR A 469 -22.32 50.85 18.31
CA TYR A 469 -23.38 50.03 17.74
C TYR A 469 -24.51 50.91 17.22
N SER A 470 -25.09 50.49 16.10
CA SER A 470 -26.41 50.94 15.68
C SER A 470 -27.46 49.94 16.16
N VAL A 471 -28.58 50.43 16.68
CA VAL A 471 -29.66 49.59 17.21
C VAL A 471 -30.97 50.03 16.60
N LYS A 472 -31.61 49.18 15.78
CA LYS A 472 -32.94 49.50 15.21
C LYS A 472 -34.04 49.04 16.14
N VAL A 473 -35.00 49.91 16.44
CA VAL A 473 -36.22 49.59 17.19
C VAL A 473 -37.46 50.00 16.40
N PRO A 474 -38.53 49.19 16.41
CA PRO A 474 -39.78 49.54 15.73
C PRO A 474 -40.38 50.86 16.22
N ARG A 475 -41.09 51.57 15.34
CA ARG A 475 -41.70 52.89 15.64
C ARG A 475 -42.57 52.91 16.90
N ASN A 476 -43.32 51.83 17.16
CA ASN A 476 -44.23 51.74 18.31
C ASN A 476 -43.50 51.58 19.66
N ILE A 477 -42.17 51.40 19.65
CA ILE A 477 -41.36 51.34 20.87
C ILE A 477 -40.93 52.75 21.26
N GLU A 478 -41.62 53.31 22.27
CA GLU A 478 -41.36 54.66 22.80
C GLU A 478 -40.23 54.73 23.83
N GLU A 479 -39.87 53.59 24.40
CA GLU A 479 -38.89 53.47 25.46
C GLU A 479 -38.21 52.10 25.42
N VAL A 480 -36.93 52.06 25.81
CA VAL A 480 -36.14 50.82 25.84
C VAL A 480 -35.33 50.71 27.13
N ARG A 481 -34.86 49.49 27.45
CA ARG A 481 -33.85 49.23 28.48
C ARG A 481 -32.60 48.65 27.85
N ILE A 482 -31.45 49.00 28.42
CA ILE A 482 -30.16 48.39 28.10
C ILE A 482 -29.93 47.22 29.06
N LYS A 483 -29.64 46.03 28.53
CA LYS A 483 -29.18 44.88 29.33
C LYS A 483 -27.69 44.67 29.05
N PHE A 484 -26.91 44.48 30.10
CA PHE A 484 -25.48 44.33 29.97
C PHE A 484 -24.92 43.41 31.06
N GLU A 485 -23.73 42.88 30.80
CA GLU A 485 -22.94 42.12 31.77
C GLU A 485 -21.47 42.44 31.54
N THR A 486 -20.70 42.67 32.60
CA THR A 486 -19.26 42.95 32.55
C THR A 486 -18.44 41.66 32.57
N GLN A 487 -17.31 41.64 31.88
CA GLN A 487 -16.33 40.54 31.99
C GLN A 487 -15.70 40.50 33.39
N ASN A 488 -15.34 41.66 33.95
CA ASN A 488 -15.01 41.80 35.36
C ASN A 488 -16.25 42.23 36.16
N GLU A 489 -16.80 41.34 36.97
CA GLU A 489 -18.02 41.56 37.77
C GLU A 489 -17.96 42.77 38.73
N LYS A 490 -16.75 43.22 39.07
CA LYS A 490 -16.51 44.37 39.96
C LYS A 490 -16.35 45.71 39.24
N SER A 491 -16.37 45.70 37.91
CA SER A 491 -16.36 46.94 37.12
C SER A 491 -17.69 47.69 37.30
N LYS A 492 -17.61 49.02 37.36
CA LYS A 492 -18.76 49.91 37.53
C LYS A 492 -19.34 50.28 36.17
N VAL A 493 -20.64 50.11 35.99
CA VAL A 493 -21.33 50.50 34.75
C VAL A 493 -22.24 51.68 35.02
N THR A 494 -22.16 52.70 34.17
CA THR A 494 -23.04 53.86 34.21
C THR A 494 -23.73 54.06 32.87
N ILE A 495 -25.04 54.28 32.87
CA ILE A 495 -25.84 54.54 31.67
C ILE A 495 -26.60 55.84 31.90
N ASN A 496 -26.40 56.83 31.02
CA ASN A 496 -26.93 58.19 31.19
C ASN A 496 -26.62 58.80 32.57
N GLY A 497 -25.46 58.46 33.15
CA GLY A 497 -25.00 58.97 34.45
C GLY A 497 -25.51 58.22 35.69
N VAL A 498 -26.38 57.22 35.54
CA VAL A 498 -26.86 56.37 36.65
C VAL A 498 -26.03 55.09 36.72
N GLU A 499 -25.63 54.68 37.92
CA GLU A 499 -24.81 53.48 38.16
C GLU A 499 -25.66 52.22 38.29
N TYR A 500 -25.19 51.13 37.66
CA TYR A 500 -25.83 49.83 37.63
C TYR A 500 -24.81 48.71 37.89
N LYS A 501 -25.26 47.59 38.48
CA LYS A 501 -24.43 46.40 38.67
C LYS A 501 -24.41 45.51 37.43
N SER A 502 -23.34 44.72 37.26
CA SER A 502 -23.27 43.70 36.20
C SER A 502 -24.49 42.77 36.24
N GLY A 503 -25.08 42.48 35.07
CA GLY A 503 -26.28 41.66 34.93
C GLY A 503 -27.61 42.40 35.19
N GLN A 504 -27.57 43.65 35.66
CA GLN A 504 -28.75 44.50 35.84
C GLN A 504 -29.21 45.11 34.50
N GLN A 505 -30.49 45.47 34.40
CA GLN A 505 -31.01 46.27 33.28
C GLN A 505 -31.09 47.76 33.67
N SER A 506 -30.88 48.65 32.70
CA SER A 506 -31.07 50.09 32.91
C SER A 506 -32.53 50.43 33.22
N ASP A 507 -32.77 51.65 33.70
CA ASP A 507 -34.10 52.26 33.67
C ASP A 507 -34.63 52.42 32.24
N LYS A 508 -35.94 52.67 32.09
CA LYS A 508 -36.57 52.93 30.80
C LYS A 508 -36.03 54.24 30.23
N ILE A 509 -35.51 54.19 29.02
CA ILE A 509 -34.96 55.33 28.27
C ILE A 509 -35.97 55.68 27.19
N LYS A 510 -36.57 56.87 27.30
CA LYS A 510 -37.50 57.40 26.28
C LYS A 510 -36.75 57.69 24.98
N LEU A 511 -37.38 57.36 23.84
CA LEU A 511 -36.83 57.55 22.51
C LEU A 511 -37.65 58.57 21.71
N ASP A 512 -36.97 59.54 21.11
CA ASP A 512 -37.53 60.40 20.07
C ASP A 512 -37.52 59.68 18.71
N LEU A 513 -38.30 60.17 17.75
CA LEU A 513 -38.29 59.62 16.39
C LEU A 513 -36.94 59.89 15.70
N GLY A 514 -36.34 58.88 15.08
CA GLY A 514 -35.00 58.98 14.48
C GLY A 514 -33.90 58.45 15.40
N ALA A 515 -32.69 58.99 15.27
CA ALA A 515 -31.53 58.51 16.03
C ALA A 515 -31.49 59.07 17.46
N ASN A 516 -31.30 58.18 18.43
CA ASN A 516 -31.13 58.47 19.85
C ASN A 516 -29.80 57.88 20.30
N THR A 517 -28.95 58.67 20.94
CA THR A 517 -27.64 58.17 21.40
C THR A 517 -27.70 57.83 22.89
N VAL A 518 -27.32 56.61 23.25
CA VAL A 518 -27.15 56.16 24.64
C VAL A 518 -25.70 55.70 24.83
N VAL A 519 -25.06 56.16 25.90
CA VAL A 519 -23.68 55.76 26.24
C VAL A 519 -23.69 54.88 27.48
N VAL A 520 -23.12 53.68 27.34
CA VAL A 520 -22.86 52.75 28.43
C VAL A 520 -21.37 52.85 28.78
N LYS A 521 -21.07 53.52 29.89
CA LYS A 521 -19.71 53.74 30.35
C LYS A 521 -19.34 52.68 31.39
N VAL A 522 -18.26 51.95 31.15
CA VAL A 522 -17.71 50.94 32.05
C VAL A 522 -16.38 51.42 32.61
N VAL A 523 -16.23 51.37 33.92
CA VAL A 523 -15.04 51.80 34.67
C VAL A 523 -14.49 50.62 35.46
N SER A 524 -13.17 50.45 35.47
CA SER A 524 -12.53 49.31 36.14
C SER A 524 -12.69 49.35 37.67
N GLU A 525 -12.48 48.21 38.34
CA GLU A 525 -12.51 48.10 39.81
C GLU A 525 -11.54 49.11 40.48
N ASP A 526 -10.37 49.32 39.88
CA ASP A 526 -9.37 50.27 40.38
C ASP A 526 -9.61 51.72 39.94
N ASN A 527 -10.68 51.98 39.18
CA ASN A 527 -11.08 53.26 38.61
C ASN A 527 -10.02 53.92 37.68
N LYS A 528 -9.08 53.15 37.12
CA LYS A 528 -8.02 53.66 36.24
C LYS A 528 -8.31 53.53 34.75
N SER A 529 -9.12 52.55 34.37
CA SER A 529 -9.49 52.26 32.99
C SER A 529 -10.96 52.58 32.77
N THR A 530 -11.30 53.05 31.57
CA THR A 530 -12.68 53.41 31.22
C THR A 530 -12.91 53.17 29.73
N VAL A 531 -14.05 52.56 29.40
CA VAL A 531 -14.53 52.35 28.03
C VAL A 531 -15.97 52.84 27.94
N ASN A 532 -16.34 53.38 26.77
CA ASN A 532 -17.70 53.83 26.47
C ASN A 532 -18.26 53.05 25.29
N TYR A 533 -19.29 52.24 25.51
CA TYR A 533 -20.09 51.64 24.43
C TYR A 533 -21.17 52.62 24.01
N THR A 534 -21.12 53.08 22.76
CA THR A 534 -22.05 54.07 22.20
C THR A 534 -23.12 53.36 21.38
N LEU A 535 -24.38 53.53 21.76
CA LEU A 535 -25.55 52.96 21.10
C LEU A 535 -26.30 54.06 20.34
N SER A 536 -26.31 53.99 19.01
CA SER A 536 -27.16 54.81 18.16
C SER A 536 -28.48 54.08 17.92
N ILE A 537 -29.46 54.32 18.78
CA ILE A 537 -30.77 53.69 18.76
C ILE A 537 -31.68 54.43 17.78
N ILE A 538 -31.96 53.82 16.63
CA ILE A 538 -32.79 54.38 15.56
C ILE A 538 -34.22 53.88 15.76
N ARG A 539 -35.13 54.79 16.08
CA ARG A 539 -36.57 54.55 16.19
C ARG A 539 -37.28 54.91 14.89
N ASP A 540 -37.85 53.91 14.21
CA ASP A 540 -38.37 54.01 12.84
C ASP A 540 -39.43 55.13 12.61
N LYS A 541 -39.45 55.68 11.38
CA LYS A 541 -40.57 56.46 10.81
C LYS A 541 -41.25 55.62 9.71
N VAL A 542 -42.57 55.45 9.83
CA VAL A 542 -43.60 54.75 8.98
C VAL A 542 -43.13 53.68 7.95
N GLN A 543 -43.82 52.53 8.02
CA GLN A 543 -43.68 51.28 7.25
C GLN A 543 -43.69 51.43 5.71
N GLY A 544 -42.74 50.76 5.02
CA GLY A 544 -42.72 50.53 3.56
C GLY A 544 -41.38 49.96 3.06
N THR A 545 -41.43 48.99 2.14
CA THR A 545 -40.33 48.27 1.46
C THR A 545 -39.14 49.15 1.08
N LEU A 546 -37.95 48.87 1.61
CA LEU A 546 -36.77 49.74 1.52
C LEU A 546 -35.78 49.29 0.44
N ASN A 547 -35.91 49.85 -0.75
CA ASN A 547 -34.80 49.94 -1.70
C ASN A 547 -33.88 51.09 -1.26
N GLU A 548 -32.84 50.81 -0.46
CA GLU A 548 -31.98 51.88 0.09
C GLU A 548 -30.49 51.51 0.16
N TRP A 549 -29.65 52.55 0.11
CA TRP A 549 -28.23 52.45 0.44
C TRP A 549 -28.02 52.58 1.94
N VAL A 550 -27.27 51.65 2.52
CA VAL A 550 -26.93 51.60 3.95
C VAL A 550 -25.41 51.57 4.09
N LEU A 551 -24.86 52.46 4.91
CA LEU A 551 -23.43 52.46 5.22
C LEU A 551 -23.13 51.40 6.29
N VAL A 552 -22.38 50.35 5.91
CA VAL A 552 -21.99 49.22 6.75
C VAL A 552 -20.46 49.14 6.81
N GLY A 553 -19.88 49.31 8.01
CA GLY A 553 -18.42 49.20 8.18
C GLY A 553 -17.61 50.26 7.42
N GLY A 554 -18.21 51.40 7.08
CA GLY A 554 -17.58 52.45 6.28
C GLY A 554 -17.79 52.30 4.76
N GLU A 555 -18.44 51.22 4.31
CA GLU A 555 -18.75 50.97 2.90
C GLU A 555 -20.26 50.93 2.65
N TRP A 556 -20.69 51.42 1.49
CA TRP A 556 -22.10 51.47 1.13
C TRP A 556 -22.58 50.10 0.62
N MET A 557 -23.68 49.59 1.16
CA MET A 557 -24.37 48.38 0.71
C MET A 557 -25.79 48.71 0.29
N TYR A 558 -26.29 48.09 -0.78
CA TYR A 558 -27.66 48.30 -1.23
C TYR A 558 -28.56 47.16 -0.75
N TYR A 559 -29.68 47.50 -0.10
CA TYR A 559 -30.71 46.56 0.32
C TYR A 559 -31.93 46.72 -0.60
N ASP A 560 -32.48 45.60 -1.05
CA ASP A 560 -33.71 45.58 -1.84
C ASP A 560 -34.96 45.79 -0.97
N GLY A 561 -36.11 45.95 -1.62
CA GLY A 561 -37.40 46.18 -0.96
C GLY A 561 -37.79 45.15 0.10
N ASP A 562 -37.17 43.97 0.09
CA ASP A 562 -37.36 42.89 1.07
C ASP A 562 -36.30 42.89 2.19
N GLY A 563 -35.39 43.87 2.17
CA GLY A 563 -34.31 44.03 3.14
C GLY A 563 -33.15 43.05 2.92
N ILE A 564 -32.97 42.54 1.71
CA ILE A 564 -31.87 41.63 1.36
C ILE A 564 -30.75 42.44 0.68
N PRO A 565 -29.48 42.30 1.11
CA PRO A 565 -28.38 43.00 0.46
C PRO A 565 -28.12 42.45 -0.93
N ALA A 566 -28.11 43.32 -1.93
CA ALA A 566 -27.65 43.00 -3.27
C ALA A 566 -26.15 42.66 -3.24
N LYS A 567 -25.74 41.61 -3.95
CA LYS A 567 -24.34 41.16 -4.05
C LYS A 567 -24.01 40.79 -5.49
N ASN A 568 -22.81 41.17 -5.91
CA ASN A 568 -22.22 40.88 -7.21
C ASN A 568 -23.15 41.18 -8.39
N ARG A 569 -23.76 42.37 -8.39
CA ARG A 569 -24.74 42.75 -9.40
C ARG A 569 -24.84 44.25 -9.58
N TRP A 570 -25.35 44.63 -10.74
CA TRP A 570 -25.84 45.97 -10.99
C TRP A 570 -27.13 46.25 -10.19
N VAL A 571 -27.18 47.46 -9.65
CA VAL A 571 -28.31 48.02 -8.91
C VAL A 571 -28.69 49.34 -9.56
N LYS A 572 -29.98 49.52 -9.85
CA LYS A 572 -30.52 50.80 -10.31
C LYS A 572 -31.19 51.51 -9.15
N TYR A 573 -30.66 52.67 -8.76
CA TYR A 573 -31.19 53.49 -7.68
C TYR A 573 -31.23 54.96 -8.12
N ASP A 574 -32.34 55.65 -7.87
CA ASP A 574 -32.59 57.03 -8.32
C ASP A 574 -32.26 57.28 -9.81
N ASN A 575 -32.67 56.34 -10.65
CA ASN A 575 -32.40 56.30 -12.09
C ASN A 575 -30.92 56.24 -12.51
N GLN A 576 -30.01 56.00 -11.57
CA GLN A 576 -28.57 55.81 -11.79
C GLN A 576 -28.18 54.35 -11.57
N TRP A 577 -27.14 53.91 -12.26
CA TRP A 577 -26.61 52.55 -12.13
C TRP A 577 -25.39 52.53 -11.22
N TYR A 578 -25.36 51.55 -10.34
CA TYR A 578 -24.27 51.24 -9.42
C TYR A 578 -23.96 49.76 -9.52
N HIS A 579 -22.78 49.36 -9.07
CA HIS A 579 -22.42 47.95 -8.95
C HIS A 579 -21.98 47.64 -7.52
N VAL A 580 -22.46 46.52 -6.97
CA VAL A 580 -22.03 46.01 -5.68
C VAL A 580 -21.20 44.74 -5.85
N ASP A 581 -20.10 44.63 -5.11
CA ASP A 581 -19.16 43.51 -5.15
C ASP A 581 -19.76 42.21 -4.57
N VAL A 582 -18.96 41.14 -4.55
CA VAL A 582 -19.35 39.83 -4.01
C VAL A 582 -19.77 39.84 -2.54
N ASN A 583 -19.33 40.84 -1.77
CA ASN A 583 -19.70 41.02 -0.38
C ASN A 583 -20.92 41.94 -0.22
N GLY A 584 -21.29 42.67 -1.27
CA GLY A 584 -22.39 43.62 -1.34
C GLY A 584 -21.96 45.07 -1.16
N TYR A 585 -20.67 45.36 -1.16
CA TYR A 585 -20.14 46.72 -1.05
C TYR A 585 -20.10 47.43 -2.40
N MET A 586 -20.40 48.72 -2.42
CA MET A 586 -20.42 49.54 -3.62
C MET A 586 -19.02 49.68 -4.23
N ASN A 587 -18.88 49.26 -5.49
CA ASN A 587 -17.72 49.62 -6.30
C ASN A 587 -17.81 51.11 -6.64
N LYS A 588 -16.70 51.84 -6.55
CA LYS A 588 -16.62 53.28 -6.82
C LYS A 588 -15.19 53.65 -7.23
N ASP A 589 -15.04 54.83 -7.82
CA ASP A 589 -13.74 55.46 -8.11
C ASP A 589 -12.82 54.62 -9.02
N GLY A 590 -13.34 54.19 -10.18
CA GLY A 590 -12.50 53.57 -11.20
C GLY A 590 -13.18 52.54 -12.09
N TRP A 591 -12.31 51.78 -12.77
CA TRP A 591 -12.69 50.76 -13.75
C TRP A 591 -13.26 49.50 -13.09
N LEU A 592 -14.36 49.00 -13.64
CA LEU A 592 -15.01 47.75 -13.28
C LEU A 592 -15.06 46.83 -14.49
N PHE A 593 -14.57 45.60 -14.35
CA PHE A 593 -14.74 44.55 -15.35
C PHE A 593 -15.86 43.60 -14.93
N ASP A 594 -16.96 43.59 -15.68
CA ASP A 594 -18.12 42.73 -15.43
C ASP A 594 -18.69 42.20 -16.74
N GLY A 595 -19.08 40.91 -16.76
CA GLY A 595 -19.66 40.29 -17.96
C GLY A 595 -18.78 40.30 -19.22
N GLY A 596 -17.45 40.41 -19.07
CA GLY A 596 -16.53 40.53 -20.21
C GLY A 596 -16.43 41.94 -20.81
N LYS A 597 -16.96 42.95 -20.10
CA LYS A 597 -17.00 44.35 -20.51
C LYS A 597 -16.42 45.23 -19.41
N TRP A 598 -15.81 46.34 -19.82
CA TRP A 598 -15.33 47.36 -18.89
C TRP A 598 -16.36 48.48 -18.73
N TYR A 599 -16.49 48.97 -17.51
CA TYR A 599 -17.33 50.09 -17.09
C TYR A 599 -16.49 51.03 -16.23
N TYR A 600 -16.94 52.26 -16.03
CA TYR A 600 -16.29 53.21 -15.13
C TYR A 600 -17.28 53.75 -14.11
N LEU A 601 -16.92 53.72 -12.83
CA LEU A 601 -17.74 54.24 -11.73
C LEU A 601 -17.07 55.49 -11.16
N ASP A 602 -17.85 56.55 -10.95
CA ASP A 602 -17.39 57.78 -10.32
C ASP A 602 -17.08 57.59 -8.82
N PRO A 603 -16.53 58.59 -8.10
CA PRO A 603 -16.25 58.49 -6.67
C PRO A 603 -17.46 58.19 -5.77
N ASN A 604 -18.68 58.43 -6.27
CA ASN A 604 -19.94 58.11 -5.59
C ASN A 604 -20.52 56.75 -6.02
N GLY A 605 -19.82 55.99 -6.88
CA GLY A 605 -20.23 54.68 -7.38
C GLY A 605 -21.15 54.72 -8.60
N ILE A 606 -21.41 55.89 -9.16
CA ILE A 606 -22.31 56.07 -10.31
C ILE A 606 -21.61 55.62 -11.58
N MET A 607 -22.27 54.76 -12.34
CA MET A 607 -21.81 54.33 -13.66
C MET A 607 -21.85 55.49 -14.65
N LEU A 608 -20.69 55.81 -15.21
CA LEU A 608 -20.57 56.84 -16.24
C LEU A 608 -20.87 56.27 -17.63
N TYR A 609 -21.30 57.14 -18.52
CA TYR A 609 -21.39 56.90 -19.96
C TYR A 609 -20.90 58.13 -20.72
N GLY A 610 -20.57 57.98 -22.00
CA GLY A 610 -19.99 59.03 -22.84
C GLY A 610 -18.47 59.12 -22.71
N TRP A 611 -17.93 60.30 -23.00
CA TRP A 611 -16.48 60.56 -22.97
C TRP A 611 -15.97 60.68 -21.54
N ILE A 612 -14.93 59.90 -21.22
CA ILE A 612 -14.20 60.03 -19.96
C ILE A 612 -12.70 60.13 -20.23
N LYS A 613 -11.99 60.87 -19.38
CA LYS A 613 -10.53 60.96 -19.43
C LYS A 613 -9.95 60.35 -18.17
N ASP A 614 -9.22 59.27 -18.32
CA ASP A 614 -8.55 58.58 -17.24
C ASP A 614 -7.07 58.39 -17.56
N THR A 615 -6.20 58.64 -16.57
CA THR A 615 -4.74 58.45 -16.67
C THR A 615 -4.07 59.03 -17.94
N GLY A 616 -4.63 60.13 -18.47
CA GLY A 616 -4.11 60.84 -19.65
C GLY A 616 -4.70 60.39 -20.99
N PHE A 617 -5.51 59.34 -21.03
CA PHE A 617 -6.16 58.82 -22.23
C PHE A 617 -7.66 59.11 -22.23
N TRP A 618 -8.23 59.30 -23.41
CA TRP A 618 -9.68 59.41 -23.60
C TRP A 618 -10.27 58.03 -23.90
N TYR A 619 -11.39 57.73 -23.27
CA TYR A 619 -12.18 56.53 -23.50
C TYR A 619 -13.63 56.94 -23.78
N TYR A 620 -14.39 56.07 -24.43
CA TYR A 620 -15.81 56.28 -24.64
C TYR A 620 -16.60 55.09 -24.11
N LEU A 621 -17.56 55.39 -23.24
CA LEU A 621 -18.50 54.45 -22.67
C LEU A 621 -19.84 54.60 -23.39
N ARG A 622 -20.44 53.50 -23.85
CA ARG A 622 -21.78 53.49 -24.46
C ARG A 622 -22.83 53.93 -23.44
N GLU A 623 -24.06 54.21 -23.86
CA GLU A 623 -25.17 54.52 -22.94
C GLU A 623 -25.45 53.39 -21.92
N SER A 624 -25.09 52.14 -22.27
CA SER A 624 -25.11 50.99 -21.37
C SER A 624 -23.99 50.99 -20.33
N GLY A 625 -23.04 51.93 -20.41
CA GLY A 625 -21.82 52.01 -19.60
C GLY A 625 -20.64 51.22 -20.15
N GLU A 626 -20.85 50.37 -21.15
CA GLU A 626 -19.80 49.52 -21.72
C GLU A 626 -18.75 50.34 -22.46
N MET A 627 -17.47 50.11 -22.15
CA MET A 627 -16.34 50.71 -22.85
C MET A 627 -16.24 50.24 -24.30
N VAL A 628 -16.03 51.19 -25.21
CA VAL A 628 -15.67 50.92 -26.59
C VAL A 628 -14.19 50.56 -26.67
N GLU A 629 -13.88 49.40 -27.23
CA GLU A 629 -12.51 48.93 -27.50
C GLU A 629 -12.40 48.29 -28.89
N ASP A 630 -11.16 48.25 -29.40
CA ASP A 630 -10.74 47.64 -30.67
C ASP A 630 -11.67 47.90 -31.87
N SER A 631 -12.19 49.13 -31.95
CA SER A 631 -13.24 49.43 -32.92
C SER A 631 -13.29 50.88 -33.36
N TRP A 632 -13.76 51.04 -34.60
CA TRP A 632 -14.24 52.30 -35.13
C TRP A 632 -15.62 52.59 -34.55
N THR A 633 -15.82 53.81 -34.04
CA THR A 633 -17.12 54.26 -33.52
C THR A 633 -17.44 55.65 -34.06
N MET A 634 -18.66 55.78 -34.60
CA MET A 634 -19.20 57.05 -35.07
C MET A 634 -19.89 57.76 -33.91
N LEU A 635 -19.39 58.94 -33.55
CA LEU A 635 -19.91 59.77 -32.46
C LEU A 635 -20.14 61.18 -33.00
N ASP A 636 -21.36 61.71 -32.85
CA ASP A 636 -21.76 63.04 -33.28
C ASP A 636 -21.35 63.38 -34.73
N GLY A 637 -21.41 62.38 -35.63
CA GLY A 637 -21.07 62.51 -37.05
C GLY A 637 -19.59 62.37 -37.40
N ASN A 638 -18.72 62.15 -36.41
CA ASN A 638 -17.28 61.95 -36.58
C ASN A 638 -16.87 60.50 -36.24
N TRP A 639 -15.94 59.95 -37.03
CA TRP A 639 -15.37 58.63 -36.73
C TRP A 639 -14.18 58.75 -35.79
N TYR A 640 -14.18 57.92 -34.76
CA TYR A 640 -13.08 57.75 -33.80
C TYR A 640 -12.62 56.30 -33.82
N PHE A 641 -11.34 56.07 -33.52
CA PHE A 641 -10.81 54.73 -33.35
C PHE A 641 -10.31 54.53 -31.92
N PHE A 642 -10.76 53.44 -31.30
CA PHE A 642 -10.31 53.01 -29.98
C PHE A 642 -9.48 51.74 -30.12
N ASN A 643 -8.30 51.72 -29.48
CA ASN A 643 -7.43 50.54 -29.50
C ASN A 643 -7.99 49.40 -28.63
N GLN A 644 -7.27 48.28 -28.56
CA GLN A 644 -7.64 47.11 -27.75
C GLN A 644 -7.77 47.37 -26.23
N TYR A 645 -7.30 48.52 -25.74
CA TYR A 645 -7.44 48.94 -24.34
C TYR A 645 -8.53 50.00 -24.17
N GLY A 646 -9.31 50.30 -25.23
CA GLY A 646 -10.34 51.32 -25.22
C GLY A 646 -9.83 52.77 -25.29
N GLN A 647 -8.52 52.96 -25.54
CA GLN A 647 -7.94 54.30 -25.61
C GLN A 647 -8.18 54.88 -27.00
N MET A 648 -8.75 56.08 -27.06
CA MET A 648 -8.93 56.85 -28.29
C MET A 648 -7.56 57.16 -28.93
N GLN A 649 -7.41 56.82 -30.21
CA GLN A 649 -6.18 57.06 -30.95
C GLN A 649 -6.19 58.45 -31.61
N THR A 650 -5.00 59.03 -31.72
CA THR A 650 -4.71 60.25 -32.48
C THR A 650 -3.52 59.97 -33.41
N GLY A 651 -3.36 60.76 -34.46
CA GLY A 651 -2.31 60.58 -35.46
C GLY A 651 -2.53 59.36 -36.37
N TRP A 652 -1.43 58.83 -36.91
CA TRP A 652 -1.46 57.68 -37.82
C TRP A 652 -1.85 56.39 -37.09
N THR A 653 -2.93 55.77 -37.55
CA THR A 653 -3.47 54.52 -36.98
C THR A 653 -3.56 53.45 -38.05
N LEU A 654 -2.95 52.28 -37.78
CA LEU A 654 -3.04 51.12 -38.64
C LEU A 654 -4.18 50.21 -38.17
N TYR A 655 -5.19 50.00 -39.01
CA TYR A 655 -6.29 49.10 -38.72
C TYR A 655 -6.55 48.15 -39.88
N LYS A 656 -6.51 46.84 -39.60
CA LYS A 656 -6.71 45.75 -40.59
C LYS A 656 -5.89 45.94 -41.87
N GLY A 657 -4.63 46.35 -41.72
CA GLY A 657 -3.68 46.52 -42.84
C GLY A 657 -3.84 47.81 -43.64
N LYS A 658 -4.74 48.72 -43.25
CA LYS A 658 -4.90 50.05 -43.86
C LYS A 658 -4.55 51.15 -42.87
N TRP A 659 -3.88 52.19 -43.34
CA TRP A 659 -3.55 53.37 -42.54
C TRP A 659 -4.68 54.37 -42.58
N TYR A 660 -4.93 55.01 -41.45
CA TYR A 660 -5.88 56.12 -41.26
C TYR A 660 -5.15 57.23 -40.50
N TYR A 661 -5.66 58.45 -40.59
CA TYR A 661 -5.14 59.57 -39.80
C TYR A 661 -6.26 60.19 -38.97
N LEU A 662 -6.05 60.23 -37.67
CA LEU A 662 -6.94 60.83 -36.68
C LEU A 662 -6.29 62.16 -36.25
N ASP A 663 -7.04 63.24 -36.14
CA ASP A 663 -6.48 64.52 -35.67
C ASP A 663 -6.19 64.49 -34.15
N ASP A 664 -5.74 65.62 -33.59
CA ASP A 664 -5.42 65.74 -32.16
C ASP A 664 -6.64 65.59 -31.24
N HIS A 665 -7.86 65.66 -31.78
CA HIS A 665 -9.12 65.37 -31.08
C HIS A 665 -9.63 63.95 -31.35
N GLY A 666 -8.89 63.14 -32.10
CA GLY A 666 -9.24 61.75 -32.44
C GLY A 666 -10.20 61.60 -33.61
N VAL A 667 -10.52 62.68 -34.33
CA VAL A 667 -11.45 62.63 -35.47
C VAL A 667 -10.75 62.15 -36.72
N MET A 668 -11.32 61.13 -37.37
CA MET A 668 -10.81 60.59 -38.63
C MET A 668 -10.88 61.60 -39.77
N GLN A 669 -9.71 61.86 -40.37
CA GLN A 669 -9.59 62.80 -41.47
C GLN A 669 -9.87 62.12 -42.83
N LYS A 670 -10.34 62.93 -43.78
CA LYS A 670 -10.57 62.56 -45.18
C LYS A 670 -9.93 63.60 -46.09
N GLY A 671 -9.57 63.19 -47.31
CA GLY A 671 -8.94 64.05 -48.30
C GLY A 671 -7.50 64.39 -47.96
N TRP A 672 -7.06 65.59 -48.32
CA TRP A 672 -5.66 66.01 -48.19
C TRP A 672 -5.28 66.32 -46.75
N ILE A 673 -4.19 65.72 -46.26
CA ILE A 673 -3.55 66.09 -45.00
C ILE A 673 -2.06 66.42 -45.20
N THR A 674 -1.49 67.14 -44.24
CA THR A 674 -0.04 67.35 -44.17
C THR A 674 0.46 66.84 -42.83
N TYR A 675 1.40 65.89 -42.87
CA TYR A 675 2.04 65.32 -41.68
C TYR A 675 3.55 65.30 -41.90
N ASP A 676 4.30 65.83 -40.93
CA ASP A 676 5.76 65.96 -40.99
C ASP A 676 6.27 66.50 -42.34
N LYS A 677 5.75 67.66 -42.76
CA LYS A 677 6.06 68.35 -44.03
C LYS A 677 5.70 67.59 -45.33
N ASN A 678 5.12 66.40 -45.24
CA ASN A 678 4.72 65.59 -46.38
C ASN A 678 3.20 65.63 -46.56
N LYS A 679 2.72 65.54 -47.81
CA LYS A 679 1.29 65.48 -48.15
C LYS A 679 0.84 64.05 -48.34
N TYR A 680 -0.33 63.74 -47.82
CA TYR A 680 -1.01 62.45 -47.96
C TYR A 680 -2.45 62.70 -48.38
N TYR A 681 -3.11 61.67 -48.90
CA TYR A 681 -4.54 61.70 -49.21
C TYR A 681 -5.23 60.52 -48.54
N LEU A 682 -6.33 60.79 -47.85
CA LEU A 682 -7.20 59.78 -47.26
C LEU A 682 -8.46 59.69 -48.12
N ASP A 683 -8.83 58.48 -48.52
CA ASP A 683 -10.03 58.23 -49.30
C ASP A 683 -11.31 58.51 -48.49
N ASP A 684 -12.48 58.44 -49.13
CA ASP A 684 -13.76 58.75 -48.47
C ASP A 684 -14.08 57.80 -47.30
N ASP A 685 -13.50 56.60 -47.30
CA ASP A 685 -13.55 55.64 -46.19
C ASP A 685 -12.48 55.90 -45.11
N GLY A 686 -11.66 56.95 -45.26
CA GLY A 686 -10.58 57.36 -44.37
C GLY A 686 -9.24 56.67 -44.62
N THR A 687 -9.18 55.72 -45.56
CA THR A 687 -7.98 54.93 -45.78
C THR A 687 -6.92 55.71 -46.55
N MET A 688 -5.66 55.56 -46.18
CA MET A 688 -4.55 56.26 -46.81
C MET A 688 -4.33 55.76 -48.24
N ARG A 689 -4.39 56.68 -49.20
CA ARG A 689 -4.16 56.42 -50.61
C ARG A 689 -2.69 56.06 -50.85
N THR A 690 -2.49 54.98 -51.58
CA THR A 690 -1.22 54.63 -52.22
C THR A 690 -1.47 54.48 -53.72
N GLY A 691 -0.45 54.72 -54.53
CA GLY A 691 -0.56 54.68 -55.98
C GLY A 691 -1.32 55.88 -56.56
N TRP A 692 -2.07 55.65 -57.64
CA TRP A 692 -2.68 56.70 -58.43
C TRP A 692 -3.98 57.26 -57.83
N LEU A 693 -4.15 58.59 -57.90
CA LEU A 693 -5.38 59.30 -57.57
C LEU A 693 -5.74 60.27 -58.68
N TYR A 694 -6.96 60.17 -59.21
CA TYR A 694 -7.53 61.19 -60.07
C TYR A 694 -8.59 61.97 -59.30
N ASN A 695 -8.41 63.29 -59.18
CA ASN A 695 -9.34 64.14 -58.43
C ASN A 695 -10.43 64.78 -59.31
N GLY A 696 -10.65 64.26 -60.52
CA GLY A 696 -11.57 64.85 -61.50
C GLY A 696 -10.96 65.93 -62.40
N LYS A 697 -9.68 66.32 -62.17
CA LYS A 697 -8.98 67.30 -62.99
C LYS A 697 -7.57 66.87 -63.38
N VAL A 698 -6.79 66.40 -62.41
CA VAL A 698 -5.39 65.99 -62.60
C VAL A 698 -5.09 64.70 -61.82
N TRP A 699 -4.07 63.98 -62.27
CA TRP A 699 -3.56 62.79 -61.58
C TRP A 699 -2.52 63.17 -60.52
N TYR A 700 -2.52 62.45 -59.42
CA TYR A 700 -1.50 62.44 -58.38
C TYR A 700 -1.01 61.00 -58.19
N TYR A 701 0.19 60.86 -57.63
CA TYR A 701 0.72 59.56 -57.24
C TYR A 701 1.26 59.60 -55.82
N PHE A 702 1.03 58.52 -55.08
CA PHE A 702 1.48 58.33 -53.71
C PHE A 702 2.36 57.07 -53.66
N GLU A 703 3.53 57.17 -53.03
CA GLU A 703 4.41 56.01 -52.86
C GLU A 703 3.81 55.01 -51.84
N SER A 704 4.45 53.86 -51.62
CA SER A 704 3.93 52.83 -50.70
C SER A 704 3.79 53.29 -49.25
N SER A 705 4.51 54.35 -48.85
CA SER A 705 4.39 55.02 -47.55
C SER A 705 3.18 55.97 -47.47
N GLY A 706 2.47 56.19 -48.59
CA GLY A 706 1.37 57.14 -48.72
C GLY A 706 1.80 58.58 -48.99
N ARG A 707 3.10 58.87 -49.05
CA ARG A 707 3.60 60.22 -49.35
C ARG A 707 3.35 60.57 -50.82
N MET A 708 2.80 61.75 -51.05
CA MET A 708 2.61 62.31 -52.40
C MET A 708 3.97 62.61 -53.02
N VAL A 709 4.21 62.11 -54.24
CA VAL A 709 5.45 62.36 -54.96
C VAL A 709 5.40 63.67 -55.76
N THR A 710 6.57 64.25 -56.00
CA THR A 710 6.79 65.40 -56.88
C THR A 710 7.99 65.13 -57.78
N GLY A 711 8.14 65.89 -58.86
CA GLY A 711 9.23 65.74 -59.84
C GLY A 711 9.06 64.52 -60.75
N TRP A 712 10.17 64.08 -61.33
CA TRP A 712 10.22 62.88 -62.19
C TRP A 712 10.10 61.60 -61.37
N GLN A 713 9.21 60.70 -61.80
CA GLN A 713 8.95 59.43 -61.13
C GLN A 713 8.74 58.32 -62.16
N THR A 714 9.37 57.17 -61.95
CA THR A 714 9.16 55.97 -62.79
C THR A 714 8.16 55.06 -62.09
N ILE A 715 7.00 54.83 -62.73
CA ILE A 715 5.90 54.03 -62.16
C ILE A 715 5.56 52.91 -63.14
N GLY A 716 5.86 51.67 -62.75
CA GLY A 716 5.92 50.55 -63.68
C GLY A 716 7.04 50.77 -64.69
N ASN A 717 6.73 50.72 -65.99
CA ASN A 717 7.71 50.91 -67.08
C ASN A 717 7.60 52.28 -67.77
N ARG A 718 6.96 53.28 -67.15
CA ARG A 718 6.74 54.62 -67.72
C ARG A 718 7.21 55.71 -66.78
N SER A 719 7.68 56.83 -67.35
CA SER A 719 8.14 57.99 -66.59
C SER A 719 7.11 59.10 -66.59
N TYR A 720 6.75 59.59 -65.41
CA TYR A 720 5.76 60.65 -65.20
C TYR A 720 6.41 61.83 -64.49
N TYR A 721 5.97 63.04 -64.83
CA TYR A 721 6.39 64.26 -64.15
C TYR A 721 5.25 64.87 -63.34
N PHE A 722 5.47 65.07 -62.05
CA PHE A 722 4.56 65.73 -61.11
C PHE A 722 5.13 67.10 -60.72
N ASP A 723 4.31 68.16 -60.75
CA ASP A 723 4.78 69.49 -60.34
C ASP A 723 5.02 69.61 -58.83
N SER A 724 5.44 70.79 -58.35
CA SER A 724 5.68 71.06 -56.92
C SER A 724 4.44 70.97 -56.04
N LYS A 725 3.23 70.90 -56.63
CA LYS A 725 1.97 70.64 -55.94
C LYS A 725 1.51 69.18 -56.09
N GLY A 726 2.31 68.33 -56.75
CA GLY A 726 2.06 66.91 -56.98
C GLY A 726 1.15 66.60 -58.17
N ALA A 727 0.75 67.59 -58.96
CA ALA A 727 -0.13 67.36 -60.10
C ALA A 727 0.67 66.85 -61.31
N MET A 728 0.26 65.70 -61.86
CA MET A 728 0.84 65.10 -63.06
C MET A 728 0.64 66.03 -64.25
N LYS A 729 1.71 66.23 -65.02
CA LYS A 729 1.66 66.98 -66.29
C LYS A 729 1.58 66.01 -67.47
N THR A 730 0.92 66.45 -68.52
CA THR A 730 0.76 65.74 -69.81
C THR A 730 1.06 66.72 -70.95
N GLY A 731 1.35 66.20 -72.14
CA GLY A 731 1.73 67.02 -73.30
C GLY A 731 3.12 67.65 -73.20
N MET A 732 3.34 68.75 -73.92
CA MET A 732 4.63 69.45 -73.94
C MET A 732 4.86 70.30 -72.69
N LEU A 733 5.95 70.04 -71.97
CA LEU A 733 6.37 70.77 -70.78
C LEU A 733 7.81 71.28 -70.92
N PHE A 734 8.06 72.55 -70.57
CA PHE A 734 9.40 73.12 -70.54
C PHE A 734 10.04 72.92 -69.17
N LEU A 735 11.10 72.13 -69.10
CA LEU A 735 11.84 71.78 -67.88
C LEU A 735 13.35 71.79 -68.17
N ASP A 736 14.13 72.30 -67.21
CA ASP A 736 15.60 72.33 -67.27
C ASP A 736 16.17 72.88 -68.61
N GLY A 737 15.52 73.93 -69.14
CA GLY A 737 15.95 74.62 -70.35
C GLY A 737 15.51 73.99 -71.68
N ARG A 738 14.69 72.93 -71.69
CA ARG A 738 14.19 72.27 -72.91
C ARG A 738 12.71 71.87 -72.85
N TRP A 739 12.07 71.77 -74.01
CA TRP A 739 10.72 71.20 -74.15
C TRP A 739 10.77 69.68 -74.17
N ILE A 740 9.93 69.04 -73.35
CA ILE A 740 9.81 67.58 -73.23
C ILE A 740 8.34 67.22 -73.51
N ASN A 741 8.10 66.27 -74.43
CA ASN A 741 6.77 65.70 -74.63
C ASN A 741 6.53 64.55 -73.65
N LEU A 742 5.66 64.77 -72.67
CA LEU A 742 5.37 63.80 -71.61
C LEU A 742 4.50 62.64 -72.09
N ASP A 743 3.80 62.78 -73.23
CA ASP A 743 2.91 61.73 -73.74
C ASP A 743 3.66 60.60 -74.47
N SER A 744 4.97 60.75 -74.69
CA SER A 744 5.83 59.79 -75.40
C SER A 744 6.80 59.00 -74.49
N LEU A 745 6.67 59.09 -73.16
CA LEU A 745 7.64 58.62 -72.16
C LEU A 745 7.12 57.54 -71.17
#